data_AF-A0A0W0UIE8-F1
#
_entry.id   AF-A0A0W0UIE8-F1
#
_cell.length_a   1.000
_cell.length_b   1.000
_cell.length_c   1.000
_cell.angle_alpha   90.00
_cell.angle_beta   90.00
_cell.angle_gamma   90.00
#
_symmetry.space_group_name_H-M   'P 1'
#
loop_
_entity.id
_entity.type
_entity.pdbx_description
1 polymer ?
#
loop_
_entity_poly.entity_id
_entity_poly.type
_entity_poly.pdbx_seq_one_letter_code
_entity_poly.pdbx_strand_id
1 'polypeptide(L)'
;MLLTVLLINVLFRFFRLPLTLGYLIVGVLVGPHVLAWIPESPAILSLAEFGVVLLMFTIGLEFSLPQLLNLRHAVFVLGALQVILSIVITLVVGLWLQMTIKESIVIGCVVAMSSTALVIKVLTENYEIHAKHGLTALGILLFQDLSVIPILVIIASLTGLSEQSLYTSLLSALLKGLLAIFVIIGLGRWLLRPLFHLVASTRIVELFTLSVLFVAIGSAWLTSVLGMTLALGAFLSGIMLGETQFRHQIKSEIRPFRDVLLGLFFVSIGMLANITTWADTWYWILLLLIALMVAKSLLIMCLCWFTHYGIATAVRTGLILGQGGEFGFAILALALSTQLIPLDYGQVILAALIISFALSPMIIRNNKQVARFLLPKNKQGDQEQIVKRIKEIADELKDHVIICGFGRVGQNVARFLNKVNIPYLGFDLDPAIIHNTSLAGEPSIYGNVTHPDVLNAAKPEKATALVISFDDVQASLSVLEHLQDLKIPILVRCKDETEFELLRNKGATRIVTEVFEESLTLVNYLLQSLHVPKVKINTLLQEARENNYEILAQIFPGSFLELEESFEENLIYEHLRPVFLPEGAYAVTKMLGEIKLPQVNIVSVRRNKEHIKPTPTFTFCAKDILILYGAPTALNQAEKRLLVG
;
A
#
# COMPACT_ATOMS: atom_id res chain seq x y z
N MET A 1 -25.18 -17.98 2.32
CA MET A 1 -24.05 -17.15 2.81
C MET A 1 -23.01 -16.84 1.73
N LEU A 2 -22.30 -17.82 1.14
CA LEU A 2 -21.28 -17.51 0.12
C LEU A 2 -21.83 -16.80 -1.13
N LEU A 3 -23.00 -17.22 -1.64
CA LEU A 3 -23.67 -16.55 -2.77
C LEU A 3 -24.02 -15.09 -2.45
N THR A 4 -24.56 -14.82 -1.25
CA THR A 4 -24.90 -13.46 -0.81
C THR A 4 -23.65 -12.59 -0.61
N VAL A 5 -22.58 -13.17 -0.05
CA VAL A 5 -21.26 -12.51 0.02
C VAL A 5 -20.79 -12.11 -1.37
N LEU A 6 -20.86 -13.02 -2.35
CA LEU A 6 -20.38 -12.77 -3.71
C LEU A 6 -21.20 -11.66 -4.39
N LEU A 7 -22.53 -11.73 -4.34
CA LEU A 7 -23.40 -10.72 -4.95
C LEU A 7 -23.21 -9.32 -4.35
N ILE A 8 -23.17 -9.23 -3.01
CA ILE A 8 -23.01 -7.96 -2.31
C ILE A 8 -21.62 -7.37 -2.57
N ASN A 9 -20.57 -8.19 -2.52
CA ASN A 9 -19.21 -7.72 -2.77
C ASN A 9 -19.01 -7.26 -4.23
N VAL A 10 -19.64 -7.92 -5.20
CA VAL A 10 -19.64 -7.46 -6.60
C VAL A 10 -20.30 -6.09 -6.72
N LEU A 11 -21.46 -5.89 -6.09
CA LEU A 11 -22.14 -4.60 -6.06
C LEU A 11 -21.28 -3.52 -5.39
N PHE A 12 -20.62 -3.85 -4.29
CA PHE A 12 -19.80 -2.90 -3.52
C PHE A 12 -18.54 -2.51 -4.27
N ARG A 13 -17.96 -3.44 -5.03
CA ARG A 13 -16.85 -3.15 -5.93
C ARG A 13 -17.26 -2.17 -7.02
N PHE A 14 -18.50 -2.24 -7.53
CA PHE A 14 -19.03 -1.25 -8.48
C PHE A 14 -19.06 0.16 -7.89
N PHE A 15 -19.44 0.29 -6.61
CA PHE A 15 -19.43 1.57 -5.88
C PHE A 15 -18.06 1.97 -5.29
N ARG A 16 -16.99 1.23 -5.58
CA ARG A 16 -15.64 1.41 -5.01
C ARG A 16 -15.61 1.37 -3.46
N LEU A 17 -16.49 0.58 -2.87
CA LEU A 17 -16.52 0.37 -1.41
C LEU A 17 -15.57 -0.76 -0.99
N PRO A 18 -15.01 -0.74 0.24
CA PRO A 18 -14.22 -1.83 0.78
C PRO A 18 -15.01 -3.14 0.91
N LEU A 19 -14.35 -4.27 0.64
CA LEU A 19 -14.96 -5.61 0.77
C LEU A 19 -15.36 -5.94 2.22
N THR A 20 -14.63 -5.40 3.20
CA THR A 20 -14.94 -5.55 4.64
C THR A 20 -16.33 -5.03 4.99
N LEU A 21 -16.77 -3.93 4.35
CA LEU A 21 -18.12 -3.40 4.53
C LEU A 21 -19.19 -4.33 3.92
N GLY A 22 -18.89 -4.97 2.79
CA GLY A 22 -19.79 -5.95 2.18
C GLY A 22 -19.99 -7.18 3.07
N TYR A 23 -18.92 -7.69 3.69
CA TYR A 23 -19.01 -8.77 4.69
C TYR A 23 -19.86 -8.38 5.90
N LEU A 24 -19.69 -7.17 6.44
CA LEU A 24 -20.52 -6.65 7.54
C LEU A 24 -22.00 -6.66 7.17
N ILE A 25 -22.36 -6.11 6.00
CA ILE A 25 -23.76 -6.02 5.56
C ILE A 25 -24.35 -7.39 5.31
N VAL A 26 -23.58 -8.33 4.76
CA VAL A 26 -24.02 -9.73 4.64
C VAL A 26 -24.35 -10.29 6.02
N GLY A 27 -23.52 -10.03 7.03
CA GLY A 27 -23.79 -10.42 8.41
C GLY A 27 -25.09 -9.85 8.96
N VAL A 28 -25.33 -8.55 8.76
CA VAL A 28 -26.59 -7.90 9.19
C VAL A 28 -27.79 -8.55 8.52
N LEU A 29 -27.72 -8.80 7.21
CA LEU A 29 -28.83 -9.38 6.44
C LEU A 29 -29.10 -10.84 6.78
N VAL A 30 -28.06 -11.67 6.79
CA VAL A 30 -28.17 -13.12 7.03
C VAL A 30 -28.41 -13.43 8.52
N GLY A 31 -28.04 -12.50 9.38
CA GLY A 31 -28.16 -12.61 10.82
C GLY A 31 -29.60 -12.77 11.34
N PRO A 32 -29.71 -13.04 12.65
CA PRO A 32 -30.96 -13.45 13.27
C PRO A 32 -32.07 -12.39 13.22
N HIS A 33 -31.69 -11.11 13.11
CA HIS A 33 -32.60 -9.98 13.25
C HIS A 33 -33.24 -9.50 11.94
N VAL A 34 -32.74 -9.91 10.77
CA VAL A 34 -33.26 -9.46 9.46
C VAL A 34 -33.88 -10.61 8.67
N LEU A 35 -33.07 -11.48 8.09
CA LEU A 35 -33.58 -12.65 7.35
C LEU A 35 -33.69 -13.91 8.21
N ALA A 36 -33.03 -13.92 9.38
CA ALA A 36 -32.99 -15.03 10.31
C ALA A 36 -32.54 -16.37 9.71
N TRP A 37 -31.70 -16.34 8.68
CA TRP A 37 -31.15 -17.54 8.04
C TRP A 37 -30.14 -18.26 8.94
N ILE A 38 -29.45 -17.51 9.80
CA ILE A 38 -28.59 -18.04 10.85
C ILE A 38 -29.20 -17.62 12.19
N PRO A 39 -29.70 -18.57 13.01
CA PRO A 39 -30.29 -18.27 14.31
C PRO A 39 -29.22 -17.79 15.30
N GLU A 40 -29.65 -17.06 16.33
CA GLU A 40 -28.76 -16.66 17.43
C GLU A 40 -28.13 -17.90 18.08
N SER A 41 -26.80 -17.90 18.15
CA SER A 41 -26.05 -18.98 18.78
C SER A 41 -24.79 -18.42 19.43
N PRO A 42 -24.37 -18.96 20.60
CA PRO A 42 -23.06 -18.67 21.18
C PRO A 42 -21.91 -18.92 20.19
N ALA A 43 -22.11 -19.80 19.21
CA ALA A 43 -21.13 -20.09 18.16
C ALA A 43 -20.79 -18.86 17.30
N ILE A 44 -21.69 -17.88 17.16
CA ILE A 44 -21.42 -16.64 16.40
C ILE A 44 -20.30 -15.83 17.08
N LEU A 45 -20.34 -15.71 18.41
CA LEU A 45 -19.31 -15.01 19.19
C LEU A 45 -17.97 -15.76 19.13
N SER A 46 -17.98 -17.09 19.24
CA SER A 46 -16.76 -17.90 19.11
C SER A 46 -16.14 -17.82 17.71
N LEU A 47 -16.97 -17.75 16.66
CA LEU A 47 -16.50 -17.58 15.28
C LEU A 47 -15.87 -16.20 15.07
N ALA A 48 -16.47 -15.14 15.62
CA ALA A 48 -15.89 -13.81 15.62
C ALA A 48 -14.53 -13.79 16.33
N GLU A 49 -14.42 -14.44 17.50
CA GLU A 49 -13.18 -14.52 18.27
C GLU A 49 -12.06 -15.22 17.48
N PHE A 50 -12.36 -16.34 16.80
CA PHE A 50 -11.39 -17.01 15.95
C PHE A 50 -10.93 -16.15 14.76
N GLY A 51 -11.86 -15.38 14.18
CA GLY A 51 -11.54 -14.39 13.16
C GLY A 51 -10.61 -13.28 13.66
N VAL A 52 -10.83 -12.78 14.89
CA VAL A 52 -9.95 -11.81 15.55
C VAL A 52 -8.54 -12.37 15.72
N VAL A 53 -8.39 -13.63 16.13
CA VAL A 53 -7.08 -14.28 16.32
C VAL A 53 -6.25 -14.21 15.04
N LEU A 54 -6.81 -14.62 13.91
CA LEU A 54 -6.08 -14.64 12.64
C LEU A 54 -5.87 -13.24 12.04
N LEU A 55 -6.79 -12.32 12.31
CA LEU A 55 -6.61 -10.91 11.98
C LEU A 55 -5.43 -10.32 12.76
N MET A 56 -5.42 -10.47 14.09
CA MET A 56 -4.33 -10.01 14.94
C MET A 56 -3.00 -10.63 14.54
N PHE A 57 -3.00 -11.92 14.23
CA PHE A 57 -1.81 -12.61 13.74
C PHE A 57 -1.26 -11.98 12.46
N THR A 58 -2.12 -11.75 11.46
CA THR A 58 -1.67 -11.17 10.19
C THR A 58 -1.14 -9.76 10.40
N ILE A 59 -1.80 -8.96 11.22
CA ILE A 59 -1.35 -7.60 11.51
C ILE A 59 0.01 -7.63 12.20
N GLY A 60 0.24 -8.58 13.10
CA GLY A 60 1.55 -8.84 13.66
C GLY A 60 2.61 -9.08 12.57
N LEU A 61 2.30 -9.84 11.51
CA LEU A 61 3.22 -10.03 10.38
C LEU A 61 3.50 -8.76 9.57
N GLU A 62 2.54 -7.83 9.50
CA GLU A 62 2.68 -6.58 8.75
C GLU A 62 3.42 -5.49 9.54
N PHE A 63 3.62 -5.71 10.84
CA PHE A 63 4.34 -4.79 11.71
C PHE A 63 5.81 -4.65 11.30
N SER A 64 6.27 -3.42 11.08
CA SER A 64 7.66 -3.15 10.69
C SER A 64 8.34 -2.10 11.58
N LEU A 65 9.34 -2.55 12.36
CA LEU A 65 10.15 -1.69 13.23
C LEU A 65 10.86 -0.53 12.49
N PRO A 66 11.45 -0.74 11.29
CA PRO A 66 12.11 0.35 10.57
C PRO A 66 11.17 1.48 10.18
N GLN A 67 9.93 1.17 9.80
CA GLN A 67 8.94 2.17 9.40
C GLN A 67 8.47 3.02 10.59
N LEU A 68 8.33 2.40 11.77
CA LEU A 68 8.02 3.11 13.02
C LEU A 68 9.09 4.14 13.38
N LEU A 69 10.37 3.77 13.24
CA LEU A 69 11.49 4.66 13.54
C LEU A 69 11.57 5.83 12.54
N ASN A 70 11.26 5.59 11.27
CA ASN A 70 11.20 6.64 10.25
C ASN A 70 10.10 7.67 10.52
N LEU A 71 8.97 7.25 11.10
CA LEU A 71 7.83 8.10 11.44
C LEU A 71 7.73 8.39 12.95
N ARG A 72 8.83 8.27 13.70
CA ARG A 72 8.86 8.29 15.17
C ARG A 72 8.05 9.40 15.84
N HIS A 73 8.03 10.60 15.27
CA HIS A 73 7.27 11.72 15.84
C HIS A 73 5.75 11.53 15.65
N ALA A 74 5.31 11.17 14.43
CA ALA A 74 3.90 10.89 14.16
C ALA A 74 3.39 9.67 14.94
N VAL A 75 4.24 8.66 15.10
CA VAL A 75 3.93 7.43 15.85
C VAL A 75 3.87 7.70 17.36
N PHE A 76 5.00 8.05 17.98
CA PHE A 76 5.12 8.06 19.44
C PHE A 76 4.62 9.33 20.11
N VAL A 77 4.47 10.45 19.38
CA VAL A 77 3.91 11.69 19.94
C VAL A 77 2.43 11.80 19.56
N LEU A 78 2.14 11.95 18.27
CA LEU A 78 0.76 12.17 17.81
C LEU A 78 -0.12 10.95 18.04
N GLY A 79 0.33 9.75 17.67
CA GLY A 79 -0.41 8.51 17.88
C GLY A 79 -0.69 8.23 19.35
N ALA A 80 0.33 8.31 20.21
CA ALA A 80 0.19 8.11 21.65
C ALA A 80 -0.79 9.09 22.29
N LEU A 81 -0.62 10.38 21.98
CA LEU A 81 -1.47 11.42 22.53
C LEU A 81 -2.90 11.28 22.03
N GLN A 82 -3.09 10.86 20.76
CA GLN A 82 -4.42 10.61 20.22
C GLN A 82 -5.16 9.49 20.95
N VAL A 83 -4.52 8.33 21.13
CA VAL A 83 -5.15 7.18 21.81
C VAL A 83 -5.47 7.51 23.26
N ILE A 84 -4.50 8.07 24.01
CA ILE A 84 -4.67 8.41 25.42
C ILE A 84 -5.76 9.45 25.61
N LEU A 85 -5.72 10.56 24.85
CA LEU A 85 -6.74 11.60 24.98
C LEU A 85 -8.12 11.12 24.56
N SER A 86 -8.23 10.25 23.55
CA SER A 86 -9.52 9.68 23.16
C SER A 86 -10.11 8.86 24.32
N ILE A 87 -9.31 8.01 24.98
CA ILE A 87 -9.74 7.25 26.15
C ILE A 87 -10.13 8.17 27.31
N VAL A 88 -9.32 9.20 27.60
CA VAL A 88 -9.59 10.15 28.70
C VAL A 88 -10.85 10.96 28.44
N ILE A 89 -11.06 11.46 27.21
CA ILE A 89 -12.26 12.22 26.86
C ILE A 89 -13.50 11.33 26.97
N THR A 90 -13.45 10.11 26.44
CA THR A 90 -14.55 9.16 26.58
C THR A 90 -14.80 8.78 28.04
N LEU A 91 -13.75 8.65 28.87
CA LEU A 91 -13.88 8.42 30.30
C LEU A 91 -14.63 9.57 30.99
N VAL A 92 -14.22 10.81 30.74
CA VAL A 92 -14.86 12.00 31.34
C VAL A 92 -16.32 12.12 30.89
N VAL A 93 -16.60 11.92 29.60
CA VAL A 93 -17.96 11.95 29.07
C VAL A 93 -18.80 10.79 29.63
N GLY A 94 -18.25 9.59 29.71
CA GLY A 94 -18.94 8.42 30.26
C GLY A 94 -19.30 8.58 31.73
N LEU A 95 -18.38 9.12 32.55
CA LEU A 95 -18.66 9.45 33.95
C LEU A 95 -19.75 10.51 34.07
N TRP A 96 -19.78 11.50 33.17
CA TRP A 96 -20.85 12.49 33.13
C TRP A 96 -22.21 11.88 32.77
N LEU A 97 -22.21 10.85 31.94
CA LEU A 97 -23.38 10.04 31.58
C LEU A 97 -23.68 8.92 32.61
N GLN A 98 -23.07 8.95 33.79
CA GLN A 98 -23.25 7.97 34.87
C GLN A 98 -22.83 6.53 34.52
N MET A 99 -21.97 6.36 33.52
CA MET A 99 -21.36 5.08 33.19
C MET A 99 -20.28 4.73 34.21
N THR A 100 -20.03 3.44 34.40
CA THR A 100 -18.93 2.98 35.26
C THR A 100 -17.58 3.34 34.63
N ILE A 101 -16.53 3.43 35.46
CA ILE A 101 -15.14 3.62 34.99
C ILE A 101 -14.75 2.51 34.01
N LYS A 102 -15.16 1.26 34.29
CA LYS A 102 -14.85 0.10 33.44
C LYS A 102 -15.46 0.26 32.05
N GLU A 103 -16.76 0.52 31.97
CA GLU A 103 -17.46 0.71 30.70
C GLU A 103 -16.84 1.87 29.91
N SER A 104 -16.59 3.00 30.56
CA SER A 104 -16.10 4.21 29.89
C SER A 104 -14.69 4.03 29.30
N ILE A 105 -13.80 3.32 30.02
CA ILE A 105 -12.45 2.97 29.51
C ILE A 105 -12.56 2.05 28.30
N VAL A 106 -13.40 1.01 28.37
CA VAL A 106 -13.53 0.04 27.27
C VAL A 106 -14.11 0.72 26.03
N ILE A 107 -15.12 1.58 26.18
CA ILE A 107 -15.68 2.37 25.06
C ILE A 107 -14.63 3.33 24.50
N GLY A 108 -13.83 3.98 25.36
CA GLY A 108 -12.72 4.82 24.94
C GLY A 108 -11.70 4.07 24.08
N CYS A 109 -11.35 2.84 24.47
CA CYS A 109 -10.48 1.96 23.69
C CYS A 109 -11.07 1.61 22.32
N VAL A 110 -12.38 1.35 22.25
CA VAL A 110 -13.09 1.08 20.98
C VAL A 110 -13.05 2.29 20.05
N VAL A 111 -13.43 3.47 20.55
CA VAL A 111 -13.56 4.70 19.77
C VAL A 111 -12.20 5.27 19.34
N ALA A 112 -11.15 5.03 20.13
CA ALA A 112 -9.80 5.47 19.82
C ALA A 112 -9.25 4.90 18.50
N MET A 113 -9.69 3.72 18.08
CA MET A 113 -9.16 3.00 16.91
C MET A 113 -9.72 3.52 15.58
N SER A 114 -8.87 3.71 14.58
CA SER A 114 -9.23 4.04 13.19
C SER A 114 -8.95 2.85 12.26
N SER A 115 -9.46 2.87 11.03
CA SER A 115 -9.26 1.76 10.08
C SER A 115 -8.01 1.93 9.23
N THR A 116 -6.95 1.18 9.54
CA THR A 116 -5.68 1.21 8.79
C THR A 116 -5.85 0.75 7.34
N ALA A 117 -6.43 -0.44 7.12
CA ALA A 117 -6.58 -1.01 5.78
C ALA A 117 -7.44 -0.13 4.85
N LEU A 118 -8.57 0.41 5.36
CA LEU A 118 -9.43 1.30 4.59
C LEU A 118 -8.74 2.62 4.26
N VAL A 119 -8.11 3.26 5.26
CA VAL A 119 -7.41 4.54 5.06
C VAL A 119 -6.28 4.40 4.06
N ILE A 120 -5.41 3.40 4.22
CA ILE A 120 -4.28 3.16 3.30
C ILE A 120 -4.81 2.91 1.88
N LYS A 121 -5.84 2.07 1.73
CA LYS A 121 -6.44 1.79 0.42
C LYS A 121 -6.97 3.06 -0.25
N VAL A 122 -7.80 3.84 0.43
CA VAL A 122 -8.39 5.05 -0.17
C VAL A 122 -7.34 6.14 -0.41
N LEU A 123 -6.34 6.29 0.45
CA LEU A 123 -5.22 7.21 0.21
C LEU A 123 -4.38 6.77 -0.98
N THR A 124 -4.18 5.47 -1.20
CA THR A 124 -3.48 4.95 -2.37
C THR A 124 -4.28 5.22 -3.64
N GLU A 125 -5.59 4.95 -3.63
CA GLU A 125 -6.51 5.25 -4.75
C GLU A 125 -6.56 6.75 -5.10
N ASN A 126 -6.37 7.62 -4.09
CA ASN A 126 -6.32 9.08 -4.27
C ASN A 126 -4.91 9.60 -4.60
N TYR A 127 -3.88 8.75 -4.66
CA TYR A 127 -2.47 9.15 -4.82
C TYR A 127 -1.97 10.09 -3.70
N GLU A 128 -2.47 9.91 -2.47
CA GLU A 128 -2.18 10.76 -1.32
C GLU A 128 -1.38 10.06 -0.21
N ILE A 129 -1.04 8.78 -0.37
CA ILE A 129 -0.33 8.00 0.66
C ILE A 129 1.03 8.59 1.03
N HIS A 130 1.73 9.20 0.06
CA HIS A 130 3.02 9.87 0.26
C HIS A 130 2.90 11.36 0.60
N ALA A 131 1.68 11.92 0.62
CA ALA A 131 1.48 13.31 1.01
C ALA A 131 1.71 13.50 2.52
N LYS A 132 2.01 14.74 2.95
CA LYS A 132 2.28 15.05 4.37
C LYS A 132 1.16 14.57 5.30
N HIS A 133 -0.11 14.75 4.92
CA HIS A 133 -1.26 14.26 5.70
C HIS A 133 -1.39 12.74 5.69
N GLY A 134 -1.03 12.09 4.57
CA GLY A 134 -1.02 10.63 4.45
C GLY A 134 0.05 9.98 5.34
N LEU A 135 1.27 10.52 5.33
CA LEU A 135 2.36 10.05 6.19
C LEU A 135 2.08 10.28 7.68
N THR A 136 1.52 11.44 8.04
CA THR A 136 1.09 11.70 9.43
C THR A 136 -0.03 10.74 9.85
N ALA A 137 -1.02 10.52 8.98
CA ALA A 137 -2.11 9.59 9.26
C ALA A 137 -1.59 8.15 9.44
N LEU A 138 -0.68 7.71 8.57
CA LEU A 138 -0.03 6.41 8.66
C LEU A 138 0.76 6.26 9.96
N GLY A 139 1.48 7.30 10.40
CA GLY A 139 2.17 7.28 11.70
C GLY A 139 1.22 7.11 12.89
N ILE A 140 0.09 7.81 12.91
CA ILE A 140 -0.93 7.67 13.96
C ILE A 140 -1.53 6.26 13.94
N LEU A 141 -1.90 5.75 12.75
CA LEU A 141 -2.44 4.39 12.57
C LEU A 141 -1.48 3.32 13.08
N LEU A 142 -0.19 3.42 12.74
CA LEU A 142 0.82 2.49 13.24
C LEU A 142 0.88 2.43 14.77
N PHE A 143 0.71 3.58 15.44
CA PHE A 143 0.65 3.60 16.90
C PHE A 143 -0.66 3.02 17.43
N GLN A 144 -1.80 3.27 16.78
CA GLN A 144 -3.08 2.67 17.15
C GLN A 144 -2.99 1.14 17.09
N ASP A 145 -2.44 0.60 15.99
CA ASP A 145 -2.23 -0.83 15.78
C ASP A 145 -1.31 -1.41 16.87
N LEU A 146 -0.22 -0.69 17.22
CA LEU A 146 0.65 -1.07 18.33
C LEU A 146 -0.06 -1.03 19.70
N SER A 147 -0.98 -0.08 19.88
CA SER A 147 -1.74 0.11 21.13
C SER A 147 -2.75 -0.99 21.38
N VAL A 148 -3.08 -1.81 20.38
CA VAL A 148 -4.01 -2.93 20.55
C VAL A 148 -3.51 -3.90 21.61
N ILE A 149 -2.19 -4.17 21.71
CA ILE A 149 -1.64 -5.03 22.77
C ILE A 149 -1.98 -4.50 24.17
N PRO A 150 -1.52 -3.30 24.58
CA PRO A 150 -1.80 -2.81 25.93
C PRO A 150 -3.30 -2.63 26.17
N ILE A 151 -4.09 -2.27 25.15
CA ILE A 151 -5.56 -2.19 25.25
C ILE A 151 -6.16 -3.56 25.58
N LEU A 152 -5.77 -4.63 24.87
CA LEU A 152 -6.27 -5.98 25.14
C LEU A 152 -5.88 -6.47 26.53
N VAL A 153 -4.66 -6.14 27.00
CA VAL A 153 -4.21 -6.44 28.36
C VAL A 153 -5.05 -5.70 29.40
N ILE A 154 -5.34 -4.40 29.16
CA ILE A 154 -6.23 -3.62 30.03
C ILE A 154 -7.61 -4.26 30.08
N ILE A 155 -8.19 -4.62 28.94
CA ILE A 155 -9.53 -5.23 28.87
C ILE A 155 -9.56 -6.57 29.62
N ALA A 156 -8.59 -7.46 29.38
CA ALA A 156 -8.50 -8.73 30.10
C ALA A 156 -8.30 -8.55 31.62
N SER A 157 -7.69 -7.45 32.06
CA SER A 157 -7.56 -7.16 33.49
C SER A 157 -8.89 -6.75 34.14
N LEU A 158 -9.81 -6.17 33.35
CA LEU A 158 -11.10 -5.68 33.82
C LEU A 158 -12.13 -6.80 33.98
N THR A 159 -11.96 -7.93 33.29
CA THR A 159 -12.89 -9.08 33.30
C THR A 159 -12.79 -9.95 34.55
N GLY A 160 -11.76 -9.77 35.39
CA GLY A 160 -11.34 -10.82 36.33
C GLY A 160 -11.53 -10.60 37.83
N LEU A 161 -11.85 -9.41 38.35
CA LEU A 161 -11.76 -9.17 39.81
C LEU A 161 -12.81 -8.20 40.38
N SER A 162 -13.26 -8.55 41.59
CA SER A 162 -14.02 -7.75 42.56
C SER A 162 -13.32 -6.43 42.90
N GLU A 163 -14.00 -5.53 43.62
CA GLU A 163 -13.58 -4.17 44.02
C GLU A 163 -12.27 -4.06 44.83
N GLN A 164 -11.36 -5.05 44.78
CA GLN A 164 -9.99 -4.87 45.24
C GLN A 164 -9.21 -3.96 44.28
N SER A 165 -8.36 -3.12 44.90
CA SER A 165 -7.74 -1.94 44.32
C SER A 165 -7.34 -2.10 42.85
N LEU A 166 -7.99 -1.33 41.99
CA LEU A 166 -7.81 -1.25 40.54
C LEU A 166 -6.31 -1.18 40.15
N TYR A 167 -5.50 -0.53 40.98
CA TYR A 167 -4.05 -0.46 40.88
C TYR A 167 -3.34 -1.83 40.90
N THR A 168 -3.68 -2.71 41.84
CA THR A 168 -3.06 -4.04 41.98
C THR A 168 -3.41 -4.96 40.81
N SER A 169 -4.65 -4.89 40.33
CA SER A 169 -5.12 -5.64 39.16
C SER A 169 -4.41 -5.19 37.89
N LEU A 170 -4.28 -3.87 37.68
CA LEU A 170 -3.56 -3.32 36.52
C LEU A 170 -2.08 -3.68 36.54
N LEU A 171 -1.42 -3.58 37.70
CA LEU A 171 -0.01 -3.94 37.84
C LEU A 171 0.22 -5.42 37.58
N SER A 172 -0.67 -6.29 38.10
CA SER A 172 -0.59 -7.73 37.88
C SER A 172 -0.82 -8.11 36.42
N ALA A 173 -1.75 -7.44 35.73
CA ALA A 173 -2.01 -7.67 34.32
C ALA A 173 -0.85 -7.17 33.43
N LEU A 174 -0.25 -6.03 33.77
CA LEU A 174 0.93 -5.50 33.09
C LEU A 174 2.12 -6.46 33.23
N LEU A 175 2.37 -6.96 34.45
CA LEU A 175 3.43 -7.95 34.73
C LEU A 175 3.19 -9.26 33.98
N LYS A 176 1.97 -9.80 34.02
CA LYS A 176 1.60 -10.97 33.23
C LYS A 176 1.82 -10.71 31.75
N GLY A 177 1.31 -9.60 31.22
CA GLY A 177 1.45 -9.19 29.82
C GLY A 177 2.91 -9.12 29.37
N LEU A 178 3.76 -8.44 30.14
CA LEU A 178 5.20 -8.40 29.91
C LEU A 178 5.82 -9.80 29.95
N LEU A 179 5.46 -10.63 30.93
CA LEU A 179 5.93 -12.02 31.01
C LEU A 179 5.54 -12.82 29.77
N ALA A 180 4.30 -12.74 29.30
CA ALA A 180 3.86 -13.42 28.09
C ALA A 180 4.60 -12.94 26.84
N ILE A 181 4.83 -11.62 26.73
CA ILE A 181 5.68 -11.04 25.68
C ILE A 181 7.09 -11.66 25.73
N PHE A 182 7.74 -11.68 26.89
CA PHE A 182 9.08 -12.28 27.06
C PHE A 182 9.10 -13.78 26.76
N VAL A 183 8.10 -14.53 27.21
CA VAL A 183 7.97 -15.97 26.98
C VAL A 183 7.79 -16.26 25.50
N ILE A 184 6.88 -15.55 24.82
CA ILE A 184 6.63 -15.74 23.39
C ILE A 184 7.86 -15.33 22.59
N ILE A 185 8.43 -14.15 22.85
CA ILE A 185 9.65 -13.67 22.18
C ILE A 185 10.84 -14.62 22.41
N GLY A 186 10.99 -15.14 23.63
CA GLY A 186 12.02 -16.13 23.95
C GLY A 186 11.82 -17.44 23.19
N LEU A 187 10.60 -17.99 23.27
CA LEU A 187 10.21 -19.22 22.57
C LEU A 187 10.36 -19.07 21.06
N GLY A 188 9.98 -17.95 20.45
CA GLY A 188 10.11 -17.83 19.01
C GLY A 188 11.54 -17.66 18.52
N ARG A 189 12.41 -17.03 19.31
CA ARG A 189 13.84 -16.98 18.97
C ARG A 189 14.50 -18.36 19.05
N TRP A 190 14.10 -19.20 20.02
CA TRP A 190 14.74 -20.49 20.27
C TRP A 190 14.09 -21.67 19.56
N LEU A 191 12.75 -21.72 19.48
CA LEU A 191 11.96 -22.83 18.95
C LEU A 191 11.49 -22.57 17.51
N LEU A 192 10.96 -21.37 17.20
CA LEU A 192 10.36 -21.11 15.89
C LEU A 192 11.41 -21.04 14.78
N ARG A 193 12.54 -20.36 15.02
CA ARG A 193 13.60 -20.24 14.01
C ARG A 193 14.13 -21.60 13.50
N PRO A 194 14.51 -22.58 14.35
CA PRO A 194 14.93 -23.90 13.87
C PRO A 194 13.76 -24.69 13.27
N LEU A 195 12.55 -24.59 13.83
CA LEU A 195 11.35 -25.23 13.27
C LEU A 195 11.12 -24.80 11.81
N PHE A 196 11.11 -23.50 11.54
CA PHE A 196 10.90 -22.98 10.18
C PHE A 196 12.04 -23.30 9.23
N HIS A 197 13.29 -23.37 9.71
CA HIS A 197 14.39 -23.87 8.89
C HIS A 197 14.21 -25.34 8.51
N LEU A 198 13.81 -26.20 9.45
CA LEU A 198 13.56 -27.61 9.20
C LEU A 198 12.41 -27.78 8.19
N VAL A 199 11.30 -27.10 8.42
CA VAL A 199 10.11 -27.20 7.55
C VAL A 199 10.38 -26.60 6.18
N ALA A 200 11.05 -25.45 6.08
CA ALA A 200 11.43 -24.86 4.79
C ALA A 200 12.38 -25.76 4.00
N SER A 201 13.22 -26.57 4.67
CA SER A 201 14.11 -27.53 3.99
C SER A 201 13.35 -28.65 3.28
N THR A 202 12.12 -28.96 3.70
CA THR A 202 11.28 -29.98 3.05
C THR A 202 10.73 -29.54 1.69
N ARG A 203 10.67 -28.22 1.42
CA ARG A 203 10.05 -27.62 0.23
C ARG A 203 8.58 -28.00 -0.01
N ILE A 204 7.90 -28.52 1.01
CA ILE A 204 6.47 -28.86 0.97
C ILE A 204 5.69 -27.66 1.51
N VAL A 205 4.89 -27.04 0.65
CA VAL A 205 4.12 -25.83 0.97
C VAL A 205 3.11 -26.12 2.07
N GLU A 206 2.44 -27.28 2.03
CA GLU A 206 1.43 -27.68 2.98
C GLU A 206 1.98 -27.79 4.40
N LEU A 207 3.17 -28.39 4.57
CA LEU A 207 3.84 -28.49 5.87
C LEU A 207 4.25 -27.13 6.40
N PHE A 208 4.69 -26.23 5.51
CA PHE A 208 5.02 -24.86 5.87
C PHE A 208 3.79 -24.11 6.38
N THR A 209 2.70 -24.13 5.62
CA THR A 209 1.43 -23.47 5.97
C THR A 209 0.83 -24.03 7.26
N LEU A 210 0.86 -25.36 7.43
CA LEU A 210 0.44 -26.00 8.69
C LEU A 210 1.29 -25.56 9.89
N SER A 211 2.60 -25.43 9.71
CA SER A 211 3.49 -24.97 10.78
C SER A 211 3.20 -23.54 11.17
N VAL A 212 2.94 -22.67 10.19
CA VAL A 212 2.54 -21.29 10.43
C VAL A 212 1.23 -21.21 11.22
N LEU A 213 0.19 -21.94 10.78
CA LEU A 213 -1.10 -21.96 11.47
C LEU A 213 -0.99 -22.57 12.88
N PHE A 214 -0.20 -23.63 13.04
CA PHE A 214 0.09 -24.24 14.33
C PHE A 214 0.71 -23.23 15.30
N VAL A 215 1.66 -22.41 14.83
CA VAL A 215 2.30 -21.40 15.66
C VAL A 215 1.33 -20.28 16.04
N ALA A 216 0.52 -19.81 15.09
CA ALA A 216 -0.49 -18.78 15.33
C ALA A 216 -1.52 -19.22 16.38
N ILE A 217 -2.15 -20.39 16.15
CA ILE A 217 -3.19 -20.94 17.03
C ILE A 217 -2.59 -21.42 18.35
N GLY A 218 -1.43 -22.07 18.31
CA GLY A 218 -0.73 -22.56 19.50
C GLY A 218 -0.31 -21.43 20.44
N SER A 219 0.14 -20.30 19.87
CA SER A 219 0.49 -19.11 20.65
C SER A 219 -0.75 -18.43 21.24
N ALA A 220 -1.85 -18.34 20.49
CA ALA A 220 -3.14 -17.87 21.00
C ALA A 220 -3.63 -18.74 22.17
N TRP A 221 -3.60 -20.06 22.01
CA TRP A 221 -3.97 -21.00 23.06
C TRP A 221 -3.07 -20.86 24.30
N LEU A 222 -1.75 -20.72 24.12
CA LEU A 222 -0.80 -20.53 25.21
C LEU A 222 -1.10 -19.27 26.03
N THR A 223 -1.43 -18.14 25.38
CA THR A 223 -1.80 -16.91 26.11
C THR A 223 -3.14 -17.04 26.81
N SER A 224 -4.09 -17.78 26.25
CA SER A 224 -5.36 -18.08 26.93
C SER A 224 -5.16 -18.87 28.21
N VAL A 225 -4.27 -19.87 28.22
CA VAL A 225 -3.92 -20.62 29.44
C VAL A 225 -3.29 -19.72 30.52
N LEU A 226 -2.56 -18.68 30.11
CA LEU A 226 -2.00 -17.67 31.02
C LEU A 226 -3.03 -16.63 31.51
N GLY A 227 -4.31 -16.80 31.15
CA GLY A 227 -5.40 -15.90 31.54
C GLY A 227 -5.48 -14.62 30.71
N MET A 228 -4.97 -14.64 29.48
CA MET A 228 -5.01 -13.52 28.54
C MET A 228 -5.93 -13.81 27.35
N THR A 229 -6.11 -12.85 26.46
CA THR A 229 -6.90 -13.05 25.24
C THR A 229 -6.15 -13.94 24.24
N LEU A 230 -6.90 -14.72 23.45
CA LEU A 230 -6.35 -15.47 22.31
C LEU A 230 -5.70 -14.52 21.29
N ALA A 231 -6.32 -13.36 21.09
CA ALA A 231 -5.87 -12.28 20.21
C ALA A 231 -4.42 -11.83 20.49
N LEU A 232 -4.03 -11.74 21.77
CA LEU A 232 -2.69 -11.31 22.16
C LEU A 232 -1.61 -12.30 21.72
N GLY A 233 -1.79 -13.60 21.94
CA GLY A 233 -0.82 -14.62 21.53
C GLY A 233 -0.66 -14.70 20.02
N ALA A 234 -1.77 -14.57 19.30
CA ALA A 234 -1.78 -14.51 17.85
C ALA A 234 -0.97 -13.31 17.33
N PHE A 235 -1.25 -12.11 17.86
CA PHE A 235 -0.52 -10.88 17.49
C PHE A 235 0.98 -11.00 17.73
N LEU A 236 1.38 -11.45 18.93
CA LEU A 236 2.79 -11.58 19.30
C LEU A 236 3.50 -12.58 18.38
N SER A 237 2.90 -13.73 18.11
CA SER A 237 3.48 -14.70 17.18
C SER A 237 3.60 -14.15 15.75
N GLY A 238 2.66 -13.30 15.33
CA GLY A 238 2.74 -12.56 14.06
C GLY A 238 3.97 -11.65 13.99
N ILE A 239 4.19 -10.79 15.00
CA ILE A 239 5.38 -9.90 15.05
C ILE A 239 6.66 -10.72 14.94
N MET A 240 6.74 -11.80 15.72
CA MET A 240 7.91 -12.66 15.73
C MET A 240 8.22 -13.28 14.36
N LEU A 241 7.19 -13.76 13.68
CA LEU A 241 7.33 -14.36 12.36
C LEU A 241 7.60 -13.31 11.27
N GLY A 242 7.06 -12.10 11.43
CA GLY A 242 7.30 -10.95 10.56
C GLY A 242 8.76 -10.49 10.54
N GLU A 243 9.51 -10.72 11.62
CA GLU A 243 10.96 -10.43 11.70
C GLU A 243 11.86 -11.53 11.10
N THR A 244 11.30 -12.70 10.77
CA THR A 244 12.10 -13.78 10.20
C THR A 244 12.42 -13.57 8.71
N GLN A 245 13.46 -14.24 8.21
CA GLN A 245 13.79 -14.26 6.78
C GLN A 245 12.66 -14.86 5.91
N PHE A 246 11.75 -15.62 6.53
CA PHE A 246 10.64 -16.29 5.84
C PHE A 246 9.37 -15.43 5.80
N ARG A 247 9.39 -14.18 6.32
CA ARG A 247 8.20 -13.31 6.43
C ARG A 247 7.36 -13.22 5.15
N HIS A 248 8.01 -13.13 3.99
CA HIS A 248 7.34 -12.96 2.70
C HIS A 248 6.58 -14.22 2.29
N GLN A 249 7.21 -15.38 2.49
CA GLN A 249 6.58 -16.69 2.27
C GLN A 249 5.46 -16.94 3.27
N ILE A 250 5.67 -16.62 4.55
CA ILE A 250 4.63 -16.73 5.58
C ILE A 250 3.42 -15.85 5.19
N LYS A 251 3.67 -14.62 4.73
CA LYS A 251 2.62 -13.69 4.30
C LYS A 251 1.85 -14.20 3.07
N SER A 252 2.53 -14.78 2.07
CA SER A 252 1.85 -15.33 0.89
C SER A 252 0.98 -16.53 1.24
N GLU A 253 1.49 -17.43 2.09
CA GLU A 253 0.80 -18.68 2.44
C GLU A 253 -0.43 -18.47 3.34
N ILE A 254 -0.39 -17.48 4.24
CA ILE A 254 -1.54 -17.19 5.12
C ILE A 254 -2.59 -16.34 4.42
N ARG A 255 -2.23 -15.56 3.39
CA ARG A 255 -3.13 -14.62 2.75
C ARG A 255 -4.52 -15.22 2.42
N PRO A 256 -4.65 -16.43 1.84
CA PRO A 256 -5.96 -17.03 1.60
C PRO A 256 -6.77 -17.27 2.88
N PHE A 257 -6.12 -17.75 3.94
CA PHE A 257 -6.76 -17.99 5.24
C PHE A 257 -7.18 -16.69 5.90
N ARG A 258 -6.31 -15.68 5.91
CA ARG A 258 -6.61 -14.34 6.40
C ARG A 258 -7.84 -13.78 5.72
N ASP A 259 -7.88 -13.79 4.38
CA ASP A 259 -8.95 -13.14 3.63
C ASP A 259 -10.31 -13.81 3.89
N VAL A 260 -10.33 -15.15 4.00
CA VAL A 260 -11.54 -15.92 4.37
C VAL A 260 -11.97 -15.64 5.81
N LEU A 261 -11.03 -15.66 6.75
CA LEU A 261 -11.32 -15.50 8.18
C LEU A 261 -11.70 -14.06 8.54
N LEU A 262 -11.13 -13.08 7.83
CA LEU A 262 -11.61 -11.70 7.86
C LEU A 262 -13.06 -11.59 7.38
N GLY A 263 -13.39 -12.27 6.28
CA GLY A 263 -14.77 -12.34 5.81
C GLY A 263 -15.70 -12.92 6.87
N LEU A 264 -15.32 -14.03 7.49
CA LEU A 264 -16.10 -14.66 8.57
C LEU A 264 -16.21 -13.77 9.82
N PHE A 265 -15.14 -13.09 10.21
CA PHE A 265 -15.12 -12.14 11.32
C PHE A 265 -16.13 -11.02 11.11
N PHE A 266 -16.06 -10.32 9.97
CA PHE A 266 -16.95 -9.19 9.68
C PHE A 266 -18.40 -9.63 9.47
N VAL A 267 -18.63 -10.81 8.87
CA VAL A 267 -19.99 -11.39 8.84
C VAL A 267 -20.49 -11.66 10.26
N SER A 268 -19.66 -12.23 11.13
CA SER A 268 -20.04 -12.52 12.52
C SER A 268 -20.37 -11.26 13.31
N ILE A 269 -19.58 -10.20 13.16
CA ILE A 269 -19.90 -8.89 13.75
C ILE A 269 -21.21 -8.33 13.21
N GLY A 270 -21.43 -8.43 11.89
CA GLY A 270 -22.68 -8.00 11.28
C GLY A 270 -23.89 -8.74 11.85
N MET A 271 -23.76 -10.04 12.16
CA MET A 271 -24.83 -10.82 12.79
C MET A 271 -25.15 -10.38 14.22
N LEU A 272 -24.21 -9.75 14.93
CA LEU A 272 -24.45 -9.18 16.27
C LEU A 272 -25.34 -7.93 16.21
N ALA A 273 -25.46 -7.28 15.06
CA ALA A 273 -26.29 -6.09 14.91
C ALA A 273 -27.77 -6.45 15.00
N ASN A 274 -28.44 -5.87 15.98
CA ASN A 274 -29.88 -5.97 16.12
C ASN A 274 -30.56 -4.74 15.51
N ILE A 275 -31.02 -4.86 14.25
CA ILE A 275 -31.63 -3.73 13.55
C ILE A 275 -32.94 -3.25 14.18
N THR A 276 -33.65 -4.12 14.91
CA THR A 276 -34.94 -3.76 15.51
C THR A 276 -34.75 -2.80 16.67
N THR A 277 -33.72 -2.99 17.49
CA THR A 277 -33.37 -2.07 18.59
C THR A 277 -32.80 -0.75 18.09
N TRP A 278 -32.26 -0.70 16.87
CA TRP A 278 -31.76 0.54 16.28
C TRP A 278 -32.88 1.53 15.98
N ALA A 279 -34.10 1.04 15.69
CA ALA A 279 -35.25 1.91 15.50
C ALA A 279 -35.60 2.68 16.78
N ASP A 280 -35.46 2.05 17.94
CA ASP A 280 -35.77 2.67 19.23
C ASP A 280 -34.61 3.55 19.75
N THR A 281 -33.37 3.23 19.38
CA THR A 281 -32.15 3.90 19.86
C THR A 281 -31.48 4.82 18.83
N TRP A 282 -32.15 5.08 17.70
CA TRP A 282 -31.57 5.81 16.55
C TRP A 282 -30.96 7.17 16.93
N TYR A 283 -31.55 7.87 17.90
CA TYR A 283 -31.07 9.17 18.36
C TYR A 283 -29.74 9.05 19.10
N TRP A 284 -29.54 8.02 19.93
CA TRP A 284 -28.26 7.72 20.57
C TRP A 284 -27.21 7.28 19.56
N ILE A 285 -27.61 6.48 18.56
CA ILE A 285 -26.73 6.05 17.47
C ILE A 285 -26.22 7.27 16.69
N LEU A 286 -27.13 8.18 16.32
CA LEU A 286 -26.79 9.39 15.58
C LEU A 286 -25.90 10.33 16.40
N LEU A 287 -26.22 10.51 17.69
CA LEU A 287 -25.43 11.33 18.60
C LEU A 287 -24.01 10.77 18.75
N LEU A 288 -23.88 9.47 19.00
CA LEU A 288 -22.58 8.81 19.15
C LEU A 288 -21.79 8.82 17.83
N LEU A 289 -22.45 8.61 16.69
CA LEU A 289 -21.84 8.68 15.37
C LEU A 289 -21.22 10.06 15.12
N ILE A 290 -22.00 11.13 15.32
CA ILE A 290 -21.52 12.51 15.14
C ILE A 290 -20.41 12.82 16.15
N ALA A 291 -20.59 12.45 17.41
CA ALA A 291 -19.58 12.66 18.44
C ALA A 291 -18.28 11.94 18.10
N LEU A 292 -18.34 10.67 17.69
CA LEU A 292 -17.19 9.88 17.28
C LEU A 292 -16.46 10.54 16.13
N MET A 293 -17.16 10.87 15.04
CA MET A 293 -16.52 11.40 13.84
C MET A 293 -15.99 12.81 14.05
N VAL A 294 -16.81 13.71 14.59
CA VAL A 294 -16.45 15.13 14.76
C VAL A 294 -15.44 15.31 15.88
N ALA A 295 -15.67 14.74 17.08
CA ALA A 295 -14.77 14.96 18.20
C ALA A 295 -13.39 14.34 17.95
N LYS A 296 -13.33 13.14 17.35
CA LYS A 296 -12.05 12.51 17.02
C LYS A 296 -11.32 13.25 15.89
N SER A 297 -12.03 13.69 14.85
CA SER A 297 -11.41 14.54 13.81
C SER A 297 -10.87 15.84 14.38
N LEU A 298 -11.63 16.51 15.25
CA LEU A 298 -11.19 17.75 15.92
C LEU A 298 -9.99 17.50 16.84
N LEU A 299 -10.01 16.42 17.61
CA LEU A 299 -8.90 16.03 18.46
C LEU A 299 -7.62 15.87 17.64
N ILE A 300 -7.67 15.08 16.57
CA ILE A 300 -6.51 14.82 15.72
C ILE A 300 -6.05 16.11 15.02
N MET A 301 -6.98 16.93 14.55
CA MET A 301 -6.69 18.24 13.98
C MET A 301 -5.96 19.15 14.98
N CYS A 302 -6.46 19.26 16.21
CA CYS A 302 -5.82 20.04 17.27
C CYS A 302 -4.43 19.51 17.59
N LEU A 303 -4.25 18.19 17.71
CA LEU A 303 -2.95 17.59 17.97
C LEU A 303 -1.93 17.89 16.86
N CYS A 304 -2.33 17.74 15.59
CA CYS A 304 -1.49 18.08 14.45
C CYS A 304 -1.13 19.58 14.45
N TRP A 305 -2.09 20.45 14.77
CA TRP A 305 -1.86 21.88 14.82
C TRP A 305 -0.88 22.29 15.94
N PHE A 306 -1.03 21.74 17.15
CA PHE A 306 -0.12 22.01 18.28
C PHE A 306 1.29 21.46 18.06
N THR A 307 1.45 20.44 17.22
CA THR A 307 2.76 19.87 16.86
C THR A 307 3.38 20.51 15.62
N HIS A 308 2.96 21.73 15.28
CA HIS A 308 3.48 22.55 14.18
C HIS A 308 3.25 21.99 12.76
N TYR A 309 2.31 21.06 12.56
CA TYR A 309 1.87 20.75 11.20
C TYR A 309 1.00 21.88 10.65
N GLY A 310 1.11 22.13 9.33
CA GLY A 310 0.28 23.11 8.65
C GLY A 310 -1.21 22.81 8.82
N ILE A 311 -2.05 23.85 8.92
CA ILE A 311 -3.49 23.69 9.22
C ILE A 311 -4.22 22.82 8.18
N ALA A 312 -3.80 22.88 6.92
CA ALA A 312 -4.33 22.02 5.87
C ALA A 312 -4.01 20.54 6.13
N THR A 313 -2.77 20.24 6.53
CA THR A 313 -2.37 18.90 6.94
C THR A 313 -3.16 18.44 8.15
N ALA A 314 -3.32 19.31 9.16
CA ALA A 314 -4.05 19.00 10.39
C ALA A 314 -5.53 18.65 10.13
N VAL A 315 -6.25 19.50 9.39
CA VAL A 315 -7.66 19.26 9.02
C VAL A 315 -7.80 17.97 8.23
N ARG A 316 -6.97 17.78 7.20
CA ARG A 316 -7.04 16.57 6.35
C ARG A 316 -6.74 15.30 7.15
N THR A 317 -5.71 15.31 7.99
CA THR A 317 -5.37 14.17 8.85
C THR A 317 -6.52 13.84 9.81
N GLY A 318 -7.15 14.85 10.42
CA GLY A 318 -8.32 14.67 11.27
C GLY A 318 -9.52 14.06 10.53
N LEU A 319 -9.83 14.53 9.32
CA LEU A 319 -10.91 13.98 8.50
C LEU A 319 -10.66 12.53 8.08
N ILE A 320 -9.41 12.18 7.78
CA ILE A 320 -9.03 10.83 7.32
C ILE A 320 -9.14 9.80 8.44
N LEU A 321 -8.93 10.20 9.69
CA LEU A 321 -8.84 9.31 10.85
C LEU A 321 -10.04 9.37 11.81
N GLY A 322 -11.04 10.21 11.53
CA GLY A 322 -12.17 10.47 12.43
C GLY A 322 -13.09 9.27 12.66
N GLN A 323 -13.09 8.28 11.78
CA GLN A 323 -13.96 7.10 11.88
C GLN A 323 -13.49 6.02 12.86
N GLY A 324 -14.38 5.04 13.07
CA GLY A 324 -14.06 3.77 13.72
C GLY A 324 -13.18 2.87 12.86
N GLY A 325 -12.47 1.95 13.54
CA GLY A 325 -11.54 1.00 12.93
C GLY A 325 -11.99 -0.45 13.01
N GLU A 326 -11.32 -1.31 12.23
CA GLU A 326 -11.50 -2.77 12.26
C GLU A 326 -11.23 -3.34 13.66
N PHE A 327 -10.21 -2.81 14.34
CA PHE A 327 -9.90 -3.12 15.73
C PHE A 327 -10.97 -2.65 16.71
N GLY A 328 -11.67 -1.55 16.42
CA GLY A 328 -12.80 -1.10 17.23
C GLY A 328 -13.87 -2.18 17.30
N PHE A 329 -14.18 -2.85 16.19
CA PHE A 329 -15.10 -3.97 16.18
C PHE A 329 -14.58 -5.19 16.95
N ALA A 330 -13.29 -5.53 16.81
CA ALA A 330 -12.68 -6.64 17.54
C ALA A 330 -12.71 -6.42 19.06
N ILE A 331 -12.36 -5.20 19.49
CA ILE A 331 -12.40 -4.78 20.90
C ILE A 331 -13.84 -4.80 21.43
N LEU A 332 -14.81 -4.30 20.65
CA LEU A 332 -16.21 -4.31 21.04
C LEU A 332 -16.77 -5.73 21.17
N ALA A 333 -16.47 -6.62 20.20
CA ALA A 333 -16.89 -8.00 20.25
C ALA A 333 -16.33 -8.72 21.50
N LEU A 334 -15.08 -8.45 21.86
CA LEU A 334 -14.47 -8.96 23.09
C LEU A 334 -15.13 -8.38 24.35
N ALA A 335 -15.44 -7.09 24.36
CA ALA A 335 -16.12 -6.45 25.49
C ALA A 335 -17.53 -7.02 25.72
N LEU A 336 -18.25 -7.35 24.64
CA LEU A 336 -19.55 -7.98 24.70
C LEU A 336 -19.46 -9.44 25.14
N SER A 337 -18.49 -10.21 24.62
CA SER A 337 -18.32 -11.63 25.00
C SER A 337 -17.93 -11.79 26.47
N THR A 338 -17.22 -10.80 27.02
CA THR A 338 -16.79 -10.76 28.42
C THR A 338 -17.73 -9.98 29.34
N GLN A 339 -18.87 -9.51 28.82
CA GLN A 339 -19.90 -8.76 29.57
C GLN A 339 -19.37 -7.50 30.29
N LEU A 340 -18.31 -6.88 29.77
CA LEU A 340 -17.76 -5.63 30.31
C LEU A 340 -18.61 -4.41 29.99
N ILE A 341 -19.44 -4.51 28.96
CA ILE A 341 -20.37 -3.47 28.53
C ILE A 341 -21.76 -4.10 28.41
N PRO A 342 -22.81 -3.47 28.96
CA PRO A 342 -24.20 -3.85 28.74
C PRO A 342 -24.54 -3.97 27.25
N LEU A 343 -25.39 -4.94 26.90
CA LEU A 343 -25.75 -5.22 25.51
C LEU A 343 -26.31 -3.98 24.80
N ASP A 344 -27.10 -3.15 25.49
CA ASP A 344 -27.72 -1.95 24.94
C ASP A 344 -26.70 -0.91 24.48
N TYR A 345 -25.68 -0.63 25.30
CA TYR A 345 -24.57 0.23 24.91
C TYR A 345 -23.77 -0.40 23.77
N GLY A 346 -23.55 -1.71 23.82
CA GLY A 346 -22.89 -2.46 22.76
C GLY A 346 -23.56 -2.31 21.40
N GLN A 347 -24.89 -2.35 21.35
CA GLN A 347 -25.67 -2.17 20.12
C GLN A 347 -25.54 -0.75 19.54
N VAL A 348 -25.61 0.27 20.40
CA VAL A 348 -25.46 1.68 19.97
C VAL A 348 -24.05 1.93 19.42
N ILE A 349 -23.02 1.42 20.08
CA ILE A 349 -21.62 1.55 19.65
C ILE A 349 -21.39 0.78 18.35
N LEU A 350 -21.89 -0.46 18.25
CA LEU A 350 -21.79 -1.28 17.05
C LEU A 350 -22.41 -0.56 15.83
N ALA A 351 -23.61 0.00 16.00
CA ALA A 351 -24.29 0.76 14.96
C ALA A 351 -23.47 1.99 14.52
N ALA A 352 -23.00 2.79 15.47
CA ALA A 352 -22.18 3.97 15.18
C ALA A 352 -20.86 3.60 14.47
N LEU A 353 -20.22 2.49 14.85
CA LEU A 353 -19.03 1.98 14.18
C LEU A 353 -19.33 1.52 12.74
N ILE A 354 -20.39 0.74 12.53
CA ILE A 354 -20.78 0.27 11.18
C ILE A 354 -21.06 1.46 10.27
N ILE A 355 -21.86 2.43 10.75
CA ILE A 355 -22.24 3.61 9.95
C ILE A 355 -21.03 4.51 9.70
N SER A 356 -20.18 4.78 10.70
CA SER A 356 -18.97 5.57 10.50
C SER A 356 -18.01 4.90 9.51
N PHE A 357 -17.82 3.59 9.61
CA PHE A 357 -17.00 2.81 8.69
C PHE A 357 -17.55 2.85 7.25
N ALA A 358 -18.87 2.81 7.08
CA ALA A 358 -19.53 2.94 5.79
C ALA A 358 -19.36 4.34 5.16
N LEU A 359 -19.40 5.40 5.98
CA LEU A 359 -19.23 6.79 5.54
C LEU A 359 -17.76 7.17 5.28
N SER A 360 -16.82 6.40 5.82
CA SER A 360 -15.38 6.72 5.79
C SER A 360 -14.81 6.88 4.39
N PRO A 361 -15.05 5.97 3.41
CA PRO A 361 -14.48 6.12 2.08
C PRO A 361 -14.92 7.42 1.39
N MET A 362 -16.16 7.87 1.61
CA MET A 362 -16.65 9.13 1.04
C MET A 362 -15.90 10.33 1.63
N ILE A 363 -15.70 10.36 2.95
CA ILE A 363 -15.02 11.46 3.63
C ILE A 363 -13.53 11.50 3.27
N ILE A 364 -12.86 10.34 3.29
CA ILE A 364 -11.44 10.24 2.92
C ILE A 364 -11.27 10.60 1.45
N ARG A 365 -12.11 10.09 0.54
CA ARG A 365 -11.99 10.37 -0.89
C ARG A 365 -12.15 11.86 -1.18
N ASN A 366 -13.08 12.52 -0.50
CA ASN A 366 -13.37 13.93 -0.67
C ASN A 366 -12.63 14.84 0.32
N ASN A 367 -11.61 14.33 1.04
CA ASN A 367 -10.95 15.06 2.13
C ASN A 367 -10.42 16.44 1.71
N LYS A 368 -9.93 16.59 0.46
CA LYS A 368 -9.46 17.87 -0.09
C LYS A 368 -10.59 18.89 -0.24
N GLN A 369 -11.77 18.45 -0.70
CA GLN A 369 -12.94 19.33 -0.89
C GLN A 369 -13.52 19.77 0.46
N VAL A 370 -13.65 18.82 1.40
CA VAL A 370 -14.12 19.10 2.76
C VAL A 370 -13.15 20.04 3.48
N ALA A 371 -11.84 19.82 3.36
CA ALA A 371 -10.84 20.71 3.93
C ALA A 371 -10.91 22.13 3.33
N ARG A 372 -11.15 22.27 2.02
CA ARG A 372 -11.33 23.57 1.37
C ARG A 372 -12.58 24.32 1.87
N PHE A 373 -13.62 23.59 2.25
CA PHE A 373 -14.83 24.19 2.83
C PHE A 373 -14.60 24.65 4.28
N LEU A 374 -13.85 23.87 5.08
CA LEU A 374 -13.59 24.17 6.49
C LEU A 374 -12.48 25.21 6.71
N LEU A 375 -11.51 25.30 5.80
CA LEU A 375 -10.41 26.25 5.91
C LEU A 375 -10.84 27.60 5.31
N PRO A 376 -10.68 28.73 6.02
CA PRO A 376 -10.88 30.04 5.42
C PRO A 376 -9.95 30.18 4.21
N LYS A 377 -10.47 30.74 3.10
CA LYS A 377 -9.73 31.03 1.84
C LYS A 377 -8.38 31.75 2.06
N ASN A 378 -8.15 32.30 3.25
CA ASN A 378 -7.07 33.21 3.57
C ASN A 378 -5.71 32.57 3.94
N LYS A 379 -5.54 31.25 3.81
CA LYS A 379 -4.20 30.60 3.86
C LYS A 379 -3.82 29.90 2.55
N GLN A 380 -4.43 30.33 1.44
CA GLN A 380 -3.80 30.32 0.13
C GLN A 380 -2.68 31.36 0.01
N GLY A 381 -2.41 32.19 1.02
CA GLY A 381 -1.35 33.20 1.00
C GLY A 381 0.04 32.65 0.63
N ASP A 382 0.45 31.49 1.14
CA ASP A 382 1.76 30.92 0.77
C ASP A 382 1.76 30.36 -0.67
N GLN A 383 0.67 29.71 -1.10
CA GLN A 383 0.59 29.18 -2.46
C GLN A 383 0.41 30.30 -3.50
N GLU A 384 -0.41 31.31 -3.23
CA GLU A 384 -0.55 32.50 -4.08
C GLU A 384 0.73 33.32 -4.10
N GLN A 385 1.45 33.47 -2.99
CA GLN A 385 2.76 34.12 -2.97
C GLN A 385 3.81 33.30 -3.73
N ILE A 386 3.83 31.97 -3.58
CA ILE A 386 4.72 31.09 -4.35
C ILE A 386 4.36 31.18 -5.84
N VAL A 387 3.09 31.04 -6.21
CA VAL A 387 2.59 31.16 -7.59
C VAL A 387 2.91 32.54 -8.16
N LYS A 388 2.75 33.61 -7.37
CA LYS A 388 3.11 34.98 -7.78
C LYS A 388 4.62 35.11 -8.00
N ARG A 389 5.44 34.61 -7.08
CA ARG A 389 6.91 34.62 -7.20
C ARG A 389 7.39 33.79 -8.39
N ILE A 390 6.79 32.61 -8.62
CA ILE A 390 7.05 31.79 -9.81
C ILE A 390 6.70 32.60 -11.06
N LYS A 391 5.53 33.25 -11.09
CA LYS A 391 5.07 34.04 -12.22
C LYS A 391 5.97 35.24 -12.49
N GLU A 392 6.46 35.93 -11.45
CA GLU A 392 7.42 37.03 -11.55
C GLU A 392 8.73 36.56 -12.20
N ILE A 393 9.32 35.47 -11.69
CA ILE A 393 10.56 34.90 -12.24
C ILE A 393 10.34 34.38 -13.67
N ALA A 394 9.26 33.64 -13.91
CA ALA A 394 8.92 33.10 -15.23
C ALA A 394 8.55 34.20 -16.25
N ASP A 395 8.18 35.40 -15.80
CA ASP A 395 7.93 36.54 -16.69
C ASP A 395 9.21 37.21 -17.20
N GLU A 396 10.28 37.16 -16.40
CA GLU A 396 11.61 37.63 -16.78
C GLU A 396 12.33 36.65 -17.73
N LEU A 397 11.91 35.38 -17.73
CA LEU A 397 12.49 34.33 -18.55
C LEU A 397 11.78 34.19 -19.91
N LYS A 398 12.60 34.03 -20.96
CA LYS A 398 12.18 33.62 -22.30
C LYS A 398 13.13 32.54 -22.80
N ASP A 399 12.61 31.65 -23.65
CA ASP A 399 13.38 30.57 -24.28
C ASP A 399 14.11 29.66 -23.27
N HIS A 400 13.51 29.50 -22.08
CA HIS A 400 14.10 28.78 -20.95
C HIS A 400 13.63 27.33 -20.89
N VAL A 401 14.40 26.50 -20.17
CA VAL A 401 14.04 25.10 -19.88
C VAL A 401 13.38 24.99 -18.51
N ILE A 402 12.24 24.31 -18.43
CA ILE A 402 11.61 23.98 -17.15
C ILE A 402 12.12 22.62 -16.68
N ILE A 403 12.63 22.55 -15.45
CA ILE A 403 13.12 21.30 -14.84
C ILE A 403 12.17 20.90 -13.70
N CYS A 404 11.36 19.89 -13.96
CA CYS A 404 10.43 19.25 -13.03
C CYS A 404 11.19 18.18 -12.22
N GLY A 405 11.68 18.54 -11.04
CA GLY A 405 12.44 17.67 -10.13
C GLY A 405 13.91 18.07 -10.01
N PHE A 406 14.20 19.09 -9.20
CA PHE A 406 15.54 19.65 -8.97
C PHE A 406 16.44 18.83 -8.01
N GLY A 407 16.28 17.51 -8.01
CA GLY A 407 17.15 16.57 -7.32
C GLY A 407 18.48 16.36 -8.06
N ARG A 408 19.13 15.21 -7.82
CA ARG A 408 20.45 14.89 -8.39
C ARG A 408 20.50 14.99 -9.92
N VAL A 409 19.53 14.40 -10.62
CA VAL A 409 19.47 14.44 -12.09
C VAL A 409 19.13 15.84 -12.59
N GLY A 410 18.13 16.49 -12.01
CA GLY A 410 17.75 17.86 -12.39
C GLY A 410 18.88 18.87 -12.20
N GLN A 411 19.62 18.81 -11.10
CA GLN A 411 20.81 19.64 -10.85
C GLN A 411 21.93 19.38 -11.85
N ASN A 412 22.13 18.12 -12.26
CA ASN A 412 23.10 17.80 -13.30
C ASN A 412 22.70 18.42 -14.64
N VAL A 413 21.42 18.29 -15.04
CA VAL A 413 20.89 18.92 -16.26
C VAL A 413 21.09 20.44 -16.21
N ALA A 414 20.69 21.08 -15.12
CA ALA A 414 20.89 22.50 -14.86
C ALA A 414 22.36 22.93 -14.99
N ARG A 415 23.29 22.15 -14.42
CA ARG A 415 24.73 22.41 -14.52
C ARG A 415 25.24 22.39 -15.96
N PHE A 416 24.70 21.53 -16.82
CA PHE A 416 25.05 21.52 -18.24
C PHE A 416 24.42 22.69 -18.98
N LEU A 417 23.16 23.04 -18.69
CA LEU A 417 22.49 24.22 -19.27
C LEU A 417 23.25 25.52 -18.95
N ASN A 418 23.71 25.68 -17.70
CA ASN A 418 24.54 26.80 -17.27
C ASN A 418 25.85 26.91 -18.08
N LYS A 419 26.50 25.79 -18.42
CA LYS A 419 27.74 25.82 -19.22
C LYS A 419 27.54 26.34 -20.65
N VAL A 420 26.35 26.20 -21.20
CA VAL A 420 25.98 26.68 -22.54
C VAL A 420 25.12 27.94 -22.51
N ASN A 421 24.98 28.59 -21.33
CA ASN A 421 24.19 29.80 -21.11
C ASN A 421 22.71 29.68 -21.54
N ILE A 422 22.10 28.50 -21.35
CA ILE A 422 20.66 28.32 -21.57
C ILE A 422 19.93 28.58 -20.24
N PRO A 423 19.01 29.56 -20.19
CA PRO A 423 18.26 29.85 -18.98
C PRO A 423 17.33 28.68 -18.61
N TYR A 424 17.12 28.47 -17.32
CA TYR A 424 16.24 27.41 -16.84
C TYR A 424 15.54 27.80 -15.54
N LEU A 425 14.47 27.08 -15.21
CA LEU A 425 13.74 27.21 -13.95
C LEU A 425 13.49 25.83 -13.35
N GLY A 426 14.06 25.58 -12.18
CA GLY A 426 13.97 24.30 -11.48
C GLY A 426 12.90 24.25 -10.40
N PHE A 427 12.24 23.11 -10.25
CA PHE A 427 11.25 22.86 -9.20
C PHE A 427 11.55 21.60 -8.40
N ASP A 428 11.42 21.66 -7.08
CA ASP A 428 11.52 20.48 -6.21
C ASP A 428 10.58 20.58 -5.00
N LEU A 429 10.30 19.43 -4.39
CA LEU A 429 9.49 19.28 -3.19
C LEU A 429 10.32 19.25 -1.90
N ASP A 430 11.65 19.11 -1.98
CA ASP A 430 12.54 19.15 -0.82
C ASP A 430 12.97 20.60 -0.51
N PRO A 431 12.50 21.18 0.62
CA PRO A 431 12.89 22.53 1.03
C PRO A 431 14.39 22.68 1.25
N ALA A 432 15.09 21.63 1.67
CA ALA A 432 16.53 21.68 1.94
C ALA A 432 17.32 21.81 0.63
N ILE A 433 16.91 21.09 -0.42
CA ILE A 433 17.50 21.23 -1.76
C ILE A 433 17.32 22.67 -2.25
N ILE A 434 16.09 23.17 -2.25
CA ILE A 434 15.76 24.52 -2.73
C ILE A 434 16.47 25.61 -1.93
N HIS A 435 16.56 25.46 -0.62
CA HIS A 435 17.27 26.43 0.22
C HIS A 435 18.76 26.51 -0.15
N ASN A 436 19.42 25.37 -0.29
CA ASN A 436 20.84 25.31 -0.61
C ASN A 436 21.13 25.81 -2.05
N THR A 437 20.29 25.45 -3.02
CA THR A 437 20.46 25.88 -4.42
C THR A 437 20.13 27.36 -4.59
N SER A 438 19.13 27.88 -3.87
CA SER A 438 18.84 29.32 -3.85
C SER A 438 19.97 30.13 -3.22
N LEU A 439 20.64 29.63 -2.16
CA LEU A 439 21.84 30.27 -1.60
C LEU A 439 23.02 30.28 -2.59
N ALA A 440 23.10 29.26 -3.45
CA ALA A 440 24.08 29.20 -4.54
C ALA A 440 23.71 30.10 -5.74
N GLY A 441 22.57 30.78 -5.71
CA GLY A 441 22.09 31.65 -6.79
C GLY A 441 21.46 30.91 -7.97
N GLU A 442 21.15 29.62 -7.84
CA GLU A 442 20.52 28.84 -8.92
C GLU A 442 19.01 29.13 -8.99
N PRO A 443 18.44 29.33 -10.20
CA PRO A 443 17.02 29.65 -10.41
C PRO A 443 16.13 28.43 -10.14
N SER A 444 15.87 28.19 -8.85
CA SER A 444 15.12 27.04 -8.33
C SER A 444 14.07 27.47 -7.30
N ILE A 445 12.90 26.84 -7.34
CA ILE A 445 11.75 27.20 -6.52
C ILE A 445 11.13 25.95 -5.89
N TYR A 446 10.69 26.08 -4.64
CA TYR A 446 9.90 25.06 -3.97
C TYR A 446 8.49 25.04 -4.59
N GLY A 447 8.11 23.92 -5.20
CA GLY A 447 6.83 23.83 -5.89
C GLY A 447 6.50 22.42 -6.36
N ASN A 448 5.24 22.02 -6.16
CA ASN A 448 4.74 20.77 -6.71
C ASN A 448 4.22 20.99 -8.13
N VAL A 449 5.01 20.56 -9.12
CA VAL A 449 4.67 20.70 -10.55
C VAL A 449 3.51 19.80 -10.99
N THR A 450 3.08 18.83 -10.19
CA THR A 450 1.85 18.06 -10.48
C THR A 450 0.58 18.87 -10.23
N HIS A 451 0.68 20.05 -9.59
CA HIS A 451 -0.44 20.96 -9.45
C HIS A 451 -0.52 21.94 -10.62
N PRO A 452 -1.67 22.04 -11.32
CA PRO A 452 -1.82 22.91 -12.49
C PRO A 452 -1.51 24.37 -12.21
N ASP A 453 -1.85 24.90 -11.03
CA ASP A 453 -1.58 26.30 -10.69
C ASP A 453 -0.08 26.63 -10.67
N VAL A 454 0.76 25.68 -10.21
CA VAL A 454 2.23 25.84 -10.13
C VAL A 454 2.83 25.72 -11.53
N LEU A 455 2.39 24.71 -12.29
CA LEU A 455 2.89 24.48 -13.65
C LEU A 455 2.51 25.64 -14.58
N ASN A 456 1.27 26.12 -14.53
CA ASN A 456 0.82 27.27 -15.33
C ASN A 456 1.55 28.56 -14.93
N ALA A 457 1.88 28.74 -13.65
CA ALA A 457 2.67 29.87 -13.20
C ALA A 457 4.09 29.89 -13.79
N ALA A 458 4.66 28.71 -14.05
CA ALA A 458 5.95 28.55 -14.72
C ALA A 458 5.90 28.91 -16.22
N LYS A 459 4.71 29.17 -16.78
CA LYS A 459 4.49 29.55 -18.19
C LYS A 459 5.16 28.60 -19.19
N PRO A 460 4.79 27.31 -19.19
CA PRO A 460 5.34 26.33 -20.13
C PRO A 460 5.17 26.75 -21.60
N GLU A 461 4.17 27.58 -21.90
CA GLU A 461 3.97 28.21 -23.22
C GLU A 461 5.16 29.07 -23.70
N LYS A 462 5.96 29.65 -22.78
CA LYS A 462 7.16 30.45 -23.07
C LYS A 462 8.45 29.64 -23.01
N ALA A 463 8.38 28.37 -22.63
CA ALA A 463 9.54 27.50 -22.47
C ALA A 463 9.95 26.87 -23.81
N THR A 464 11.24 26.63 -23.99
CA THR A 464 11.78 25.93 -25.17
C THR A 464 11.76 24.42 -25.02
N ALA A 465 11.83 23.92 -23.78
CA ALA A 465 11.74 22.51 -23.46
C ALA A 465 11.34 22.31 -21.99
N LEU A 466 10.84 21.11 -21.69
CA LEU A 466 10.56 20.69 -20.31
C LEU A 466 11.22 19.34 -20.04
N VAL A 467 11.83 19.22 -18.86
CA VAL A 467 12.49 17.99 -18.40
C VAL A 467 11.83 17.51 -17.12
N ILE A 468 11.29 16.30 -17.13
CA ILE A 468 10.81 15.59 -15.94
C ILE A 468 11.92 14.67 -15.46
N SER A 469 12.50 14.97 -14.30
CA SER A 469 13.72 14.32 -13.79
C SER A 469 13.53 13.52 -12.50
N PHE A 470 12.32 13.48 -11.94
CA PHE A 470 11.97 12.54 -10.86
C PHE A 470 11.58 11.17 -11.43
N ASP A 471 11.60 10.15 -10.58
CA ASP A 471 11.36 8.74 -10.90
C ASP A 471 9.90 8.29 -10.71
N ASP A 472 9.05 9.15 -10.14
CA ASP A 472 7.63 8.89 -9.97
C ASP A 472 6.86 9.01 -11.30
N VAL A 473 6.46 7.87 -11.83
CA VAL A 473 5.74 7.74 -13.11
C VAL A 473 4.35 8.38 -13.03
N GLN A 474 3.66 8.26 -11.90
CA GLN A 474 2.31 8.83 -11.74
C GLN A 474 2.38 10.36 -11.69
N ALA A 475 3.37 10.90 -10.98
CA ALA A 475 3.64 12.33 -11.02
C ALA A 475 4.00 12.80 -12.44
N SER A 476 4.73 11.99 -13.21
CA SER A 476 5.13 12.30 -14.59
C SER A 476 3.91 12.35 -15.52
N LEU A 477 3.03 11.34 -15.42
CA LEU A 477 1.77 11.29 -16.17
C LEU A 477 0.86 12.46 -15.82
N SER A 478 0.79 12.83 -14.54
CA SER A 478 0.02 14.00 -14.11
C SER A 478 0.55 15.29 -14.72
N VAL A 479 1.88 15.50 -14.79
CA VAL A 479 2.47 16.67 -15.46
C VAL A 479 2.17 16.64 -16.97
N LEU A 480 2.35 15.49 -17.62
CA LEU A 480 2.09 15.32 -19.06
C LEU A 480 0.63 15.60 -19.43
N GLU A 481 -0.32 15.16 -18.60
CA GLU A 481 -1.76 15.39 -18.82
C GLU A 481 -2.12 16.87 -18.86
N HIS A 482 -1.44 17.71 -18.07
CA HIS A 482 -1.65 19.16 -18.10
C HIS A 482 -0.96 19.87 -19.27
N LEU A 483 -0.06 19.19 -19.99
CA LEU A 483 0.75 19.75 -21.08
C LEU A 483 0.29 19.27 -22.46
N GLN A 484 -0.78 18.47 -22.57
CA GLN A 484 -1.22 17.85 -23.82
C GLN A 484 -1.50 18.86 -24.96
N ASP A 485 -1.97 20.06 -24.61
CA ASP A 485 -2.30 21.11 -25.59
C ASP A 485 -1.07 21.92 -26.05
N LEU A 486 0.10 21.71 -25.42
CA LEU A 486 1.32 22.47 -25.70
C LEU A 486 2.29 21.68 -26.58
N LYS A 487 2.79 22.35 -27.63
CA LYS A 487 3.78 21.77 -28.57
C LYS A 487 5.21 22.09 -28.15
N ILE A 488 5.57 21.76 -26.92
CA ILE A 488 6.95 21.87 -26.42
C ILE A 488 7.60 20.49 -26.34
N PRO A 489 8.91 20.34 -26.60
CA PRO A 489 9.60 19.08 -26.41
C PRO A 489 9.68 18.74 -24.91
N ILE A 490 9.13 17.58 -24.54
CA ILE A 490 9.11 17.07 -23.16
C ILE A 490 10.02 15.86 -23.06
N LEU A 491 11.08 15.96 -22.26
CA LEU A 491 11.98 14.86 -21.93
C LEU A 491 11.57 14.28 -20.58
N VAL A 492 11.36 12.96 -20.52
CA VAL A 492 10.93 12.28 -19.30
C VAL A 492 11.94 11.22 -18.91
N ARG A 493 12.41 11.29 -17.66
CA ARG A 493 13.17 10.22 -17.03
C ARG A 493 12.21 9.11 -16.58
N CYS A 494 12.59 7.88 -16.82
CA CYS A 494 11.94 6.71 -16.24
C CYS A 494 13.02 5.70 -15.80
N LYS A 495 12.66 4.81 -14.90
CA LYS A 495 13.62 3.86 -14.32
C LYS A 495 13.94 2.76 -15.32
N ASP A 496 12.90 2.16 -15.88
CA ASP A 496 12.96 1.07 -16.85
C ASP A 496 11.92 1.28 -17.96
N GLU A 497 11.84 0.30 -18.87
CA GLU A 497 11.02 0.39 -20.09
C GLU A 497 9.54 0.07 -19.86
N THR A 498 9.16 -0.38 -18.67
CA THR A 498 7.78 -0.86 -18.41
C THR A 498 6.75 0.22 -18.74
N GLU A 499 7.03 1.49 -18.47
CA GLU A 499 6.08 2.58 -18.65
C GLU A 499 6.33 3.43 -19.91
N PHE A 500 7.21 2.97 -20.81
CA PHE A 500 7.63 3.73 -22.00
C PHE A 500 6.45 4.13 -22.89
N GLU A 501 5.64 3.14 -23.30
CA GLU A 501 4.49 3.39 -24.18
C GLU A 501 3.42 4.26 -23.50
N LEU A 502 3.23 4.11 -22.20
CA LEU A 502 2.28 4.91 -21.43
C LEU A 502 2.67 6.39 -21.42
N LEU A 503 3.94 6.69 -21.14
CA LEU A 503 4.47 8.06 -21.14
C LEU A 503 4.45 8.66 -22.55
N ARG A 504 4.77 7.87 -23.57
CA ARG A 504 4.77 8.28 -24.97
C ARG A 504 3.37 8.67 -25.44
N ASN A 505 2.38 7.83 -25.16
CA ASN A 505 0.98 8.07 -25.52
C ASN A 505 0.39 9.30 -24.81
N LYS A 506 0.94 9.68 -23.65
CA LYS A 506 0.54 10.87 -22.90
C LYS A 506 1.27 12.16 -23.32
N GLY A 507 2.15 12.11 -24.32
CA GLY A 507 2.75 13.31 -24.93
C GLY A 507 4.24 13.51 -24.64
N ALA A 508 4.94 12.55 -24.02
CA ALA A 508 6.38 12.62 -23.86
C ALA A 508 7.07 12.59 -25.24
N THR A 509 7.94 13.57 -25.52
CA THR A 509 8.66 13.67 -26.80
C THR A 509 9.85 12.72 -26.84
N ARG A 510 10.60 12.63 -25.74
CA ARG A 510 11.70 11.68 -25.58
C ARG A 510 11.68 11.11 -24.17
N ILE A 511 11.79 9.80 -24.08
CA ILE A 511 11.86 9.09 -22.81
C ILE A 511 13.28 8.58 -22.65
N VAL A 512 13.84 8.77 -21.45
CA VAL A 512 15.19 8.34 -21.10
C VAL A 512 15.09 7.37 -19.95
N THR A 513 15.34 6.10 -20.23
CA THR A 513 15.38 5.02 -19.25
C THR A 513 16.76 4.96 -18.58
N GLU A 514 16.80 5.01 -17.25
CA GLU A 514 18.04 4.99 -16.48
C GLU A 514 18.87 3.73 -16.74
N VAL A 515 18.24 2.55 -16.58
CA VAL A 515 18.93 1.26 -16.69
C VAL A 515 19.61 1.11 -18.05
N PHE A 516 18.95 1.56 -19.13
CA PHE A 516 19.53 1.45 -20.46
C PHE A 516 20.69 2.40 -20.69
N GLU A 517 20.55 3.70 -20.41
CA GLU A 517 21.63 4.66 -20.66
C GLU A 517 22.85 4.36 -19.77
N GLU A 518 22.64 3.83 -18.57
CA GLU A 518 23.70 3.27 -17.73
C GLU A 518 24.39 2.08 -18.42
N SER A 519 23.62 1.13 -18.97
CA SER A 519 24.18 -0.01 -19.69
C SER A 519 24.98 0.40 -20.93
N LEU A 520 24.49 1.36 -21.72
CA LEU A 520 25.19 1.90 -22.89
C LEU A 520 26.48 2.62 -22.48
N THR A 521 26.47 3.30 -21.35
CA THR A 521 27.66 3.95 -20.79
C THR A 521 28.72 2.91 -20.41
N LEU A 522 28.33 1.80 -19.78
CA LEU A 522 29.24 0.68 -19.49
C LEU A 522 29.79 0.04 -20.77
N VAL A 523 28.94 -0.20 -21.77
CA VAL A 523 29.34 -0.73 -23.09
C VAL A 523 30.34 0.20 -23.77
N ASN A 524 30.11 1.51 -23.74
CA ASN A 524 31.03 2.50 -24.28
C ASN A 524 32.43 2.39 -23.64
N TYR A 525 32.50 2.36 -22.30
CA TYR A 525 33.78 2.24 -21.59
C TYR A 525 34.47 0.89 -21.88
N LEU A 526 33.72 -0.21 -21.89
CA LEU A 526 34.24 -1.54 -22.20
C LEU A 526 34.84 -1.59 -23.62
N LEU A 527 34.11 -1.13 -24.63
CA LEU A 527 34.57 -1.15 -26.02
C LEU A 527 35.79 -0.23 -26.22
N GLN A 528 35.85 0.90 -25.51
CA GLN A 528 37.04 1.76 -25.49
C GLN A 528 38.24 1.04 -24.87
N SER A 529 38.08 0.34 -23.75
CA SER A 529 39.15 -0.47 -23.13
C SER A 529 39.61 -1.62 -24.03
N LEU A 530 38.71 -2.15 -24.86
CA LEU A 530 39.01 -3.15 -25.88
C LEU A 530 39.57 -2.55 -27.19
N HIS A 531 39.89 -1.25 -27.21
CA HIS A 531 40.49 -0.54 -28.33
C HIS A 531 39.63 -0.56 -29.62
N VAL A 532 38.32 -0.68 -29.49
CA VAL A 532 37.40 -0.55 -30.63
C VAL A 532 37.39 0.91 -31.12
N PRO A 533 37.44 1.17 -32.44
CA PRO A 533 37.43 2.53 -32.96
C PRO A 533 36.20 3.33 -32.51
N LYS A 534 36.42 4.55 -32.02
CA LYS A 534 35.34 5.44 -31.50
C LYS A 534 34.19 5.64 -32.48
N VAL A 535 34.47 5.74 -33.77
CA VAL A 535 33.45 5.87 -34.82
C VAL A 535 32.49 4.68 -34.78
N LYS A 536 33.04 3.45 -34.70
CA LYS A 536 32.24 2.22 -34.63
C LYS A 536 31.45 2.14 -33.32
N ILE A 537 32.03 2.57 -32.19
CA ILE A 537 31.32 2.62 -30.91
C ILE A 537 30.14 3.58 -30.99
N ASN A 538 30.35 4.80 -31.50
CA ASN A 538 29.29 5.80 -31.61
C ASN A 538 28.16 5.34 -32.53
N THR A 539 28.48 4.72 -33.67
CA THR A 539 27.47 4.14 -34.57
C THR A 539 26.65 3.06 -33.85
N LEU A 540 27.30 2.12 -33.15
CA LEU A 540 26.61 1.06 -32.41
C LEU A 540 25.70 1.60 -31.30
N LEU A 541 26.18 2.57 -30.52
CA LEU A 541 25.38 3.18 -29.45
C LEU A 541 24.21 3.99 -30.02
N GLN A 542 24.38 4.63 -31.17
CA GLN A 542 23.33 5.39 -31.82
C GLN A 542 22.26 4.46 -32.42
N GLU A 543 22.66 3.39 -33.11
CA GLU A 543 21.73 2.34 -33.57
C GLU A 543 20.93 1.75 -32.40
N ALA A 544 21.56 1.53 -31.24
CA ALA A 544 20.87 1.03 -30.06
C ALA A 544 19.82 2.02 -29.50
N ARG A 545 20.05 3.33 -29.62
CA ARG A 545 19.10 4.39 -29.20
C ARG A 545 18.00 4.68 -30.23
N GLU A 546 18.27 4.41 -31.50
CA GLU A 546 17.35 4.63 -32.63
C GLU A 546 16.40 3.45 -32.84
N ASN A 547 16.84 2.22 -32.56
CA ASN A 547 15.98 1.02 -32.56
C ASN A 547 15.02 0.97 -31.35
N ASN A 548 14.61 2.14 -30.85
CA ASN A 548 13.58 2.37 -29.83
C ASN A 548 13.60 1.39 -28.66
N TYR A 549 14.78 1.07 -28.12
CA TYR A 549 14.89 0.18 -26.96
C TYR A 549 14.43 -1.27 -27.25
N GLU A 550 14.05 -1.65 -28.48
CA GLU A 550 13.61 -3.02 -28.86
C GLU A 550 14.71 -4.08 -28.66
N ILE A 551 15.98 -3.68 -28.67
CA ILE A 551 17.12 -4.56 -28.36
C ILE A 551 17.04 -5.08 -26.92
N LEU A 552 16.35 -4.38 -26.02
CA LEU A 552 16.22 -4.71 -24.60
C LEU A 552 15.02 -5.61 -24.31
N ALA A 553 13.98 -5.55 -25.16
CA ALA A 553 12.96 -6.59 -25.24
C ALA A 553 13.59 -7.97 -25.59
N GLN A 554 14.83 -8.00 -26.05
CA GLN A 554 15.59 -9.22 -26.29
C GLN A 554 16.39 -9.72 -25.06
N ILE A 555 16.05 -9.28 -23.85
CA ILE A 555 16.64 -9.80 -22.60
C ILE A 555 15.82 -10.99 -22.09
N PHE A 556 16.48 -12.04 -21.58
CA PHE A 556 15.80 -13.15 -20.91
C PHE A 556 15.26 -12.67 -19.56
N PRO A 557 13.93 -12.74 -19.30
CA PRO A 557 13.39 -12.35 -18.00
C PRO A 557 13.93 -13.26 -16.88
N GLY A 558 14.34 -12.65 -15.77
CA GLY A 558 14.62 -13.36 -14.52
C GLY A 558 13.37 -13.56 -13.68
N SER A 559 13.48 -14.28 -12.55
CA SER A 559 12.38 -14.61 -11.63
C SER A 559 11.68 -13.41 -10.96
N PHE A 560 12.09 -12.17 -11.27
CA PHE A 560 11.49 -10.94 -10.77
C PHE A 560 10.26 -10.50 -11.57
N LEU A 561 10.16 -10.86 -12.85
CA LEU A 561 9.03 -10.50 -13.72
C LEU A 561 7.82 -11.44 -13.57
N GLU A 562 8.01 -12.64 -13.00
CA GLU A 562 6.92 -13.58 -12.69
C GLU A 562 6.07 -13.12 -11.48
N LEU A 563 6.50 -12.09 -10.74
CA LEU A 563 5.86 -11.62 -9.50
C LEU A 563 4.95 -10.40 -9.68
N GLU A 564 4.81 -9.85 -10.89
CA GLU A 564 4.02 -8.65 -11.18
C GLU A 564 2.88 -8.89 -12.19
N GLU A 565 2.17 -10.03 -12.10
CA GLU A 565 0.96 -10.31 -12.90
C GLU A 565 -0.27 -9.45 -12.52
N SER A 566 -0.13 -8.43 -11.65
CA SER A 566 -1.27 -7.64 -11.15
C SER A 566 -1.49 -6.29 -11.82
N PHE A 567 -0.78 -5.96 -12.90
CA PHE A 567 -1.09 -4.79 -13.73
C PHE A 567 -1.82 -5.19 -15.02
N GLU A 568 -2.72 -4.30 -15.44
CA GLU A 568 -3.78 -4.44 -16.46
C GLU A 568 -3.42 -5.33 -17.67
N GLU A 569 -4.41 -6.13 -18.12
CA GLU A 569 -4.40 -7.06 -19.26
C GLU A 569 -3.98 -6.46 -20.64
N ASN A 570 -3.55 -5.21 -20.70
CA ASN A 570 -3.28 -4.48 -21.94
C ASN A 570 -1.80 -4.20 -22.26
N LEU A 571 -0.85 -4.55 -21.37
CA LEU A 571 0.58 -4.39 -21.65
C LEU A 571 1.19 -5.71 -22.12
N ILE A 572 1.13 -5.94 -23.43
CA ILE A 572 1.73 -7.11 -24.07
C ILE A 572 3.23 -6.85 -24.28
N TYR A 573 4.07 -7.25 -23.32
CA TYR A 573 5.52 -7.15 -23.47
C TYR A 573 6.09 -8.34 -24.25
N GLU A 574 6.70 -8.07 -25.40
CA GLU A 574 7.45 -9.08 -26.15
C GLU A 574 8.78 -9.38 -25.44
N HIS A 575 9.14 -10.66 -25.29
CA HIS A 575 10.38 -11.06 -24.63
C HIS A 575 11.02 -12.30 -25.29
N LEU A 576 12.30 -12.57 -24.96
CA LEU A 576 12.93 -13.82 -25.39
C LEU A 576 12.47 -15.00 -24.52
N ARG A 577 12.07 -16.08 -25.18
CA ARG A 577 11.79 -17.36 -24.53
C ARG A 577 12.56 -18.50 -25.17
N PRO A 578 13.39 -19.24 -24.41
CA PRO A 578 14.02 -20.45 -24.91
C PRO A 578 13.00 -21.61 -24.88
N VAL A 579 12.81 -22.27 -26.02
CA VAL A 579 11.98 -23.48 -26.16
C VAL A 579 12.87 -24.66 -26.51
N PHE A 580 12.90 -25.67 -25.64
CA PHE A 580 13.63 -26.91 -25.87
C PHE A 580 12.78 -27.91 -26.67
N LEU A 581 13.34 -28.49 -27.73
CA LEU A 581 12.66 -29.52 -28.52
C LEU A 581 13.03 -30.94 -28.04
N PRO A 582 12.16 -31.65 -27.30
CA PRO A 582 12.38 -33.06 -26.94
C PRO A 582 12.30 -34.00 -28.16
N GLU A 583 12.76 -35.25 -28.01
CA GLU A 583 12.85 -36.28 -29.07
C GLU A 583 11.50 -36.70 -29.72
N GLY A 584 10.37 -36.12 -29.30
CA GLY A 584 9.04 -36.33 -29.88
C GLY A 584 8.28 -35.05 -30.24
N ALA A 585 8.94 -33.89 -30.28
CA ALA A 585 8.27 -32.63 -30.61
C ALA A 585 7.86 -32.56 -32.10
N TYR A 586 6.67 -32.02 -32.37
CA TYR A 586 6.09 -31.88 -33.72
C TYR A 586 7.02 -31.17 -34.73
N ALA A 587 7.80 -30.20 -34.25
CA ALA A 587 8.74 -29.45 -35.08
C ALA A 587 9.95 -30.27 -35.54
N VAL A 588 10.30 -31.36 -34.86
CA VAL A 588 11.47 -32.18 -35.20
C VAL A 588 11.28 -32.82 -36.57
N THR A 589 12.31 -32.78 -37.42
CA THR A 589 12.32 -33.19 -38.84
C THR A 589 11.57 -32.27 -39.82
N LYS A 590 10.95 -31.19 -39.37
CA LYS A 590 10.27 -30.21 -40.25
C LYS A 590 11.15 -29.03 -40.58
N MET A 591 10.88 -28.40 -41.73
CA MET A 591 11.51 -27.14 -42.11
C MET A 591 10.79 -25.96 -41.44
N LEU A 592 11.54 -24.91 -41.08
CA LEU A 592 10.96 -23.69 -40.52
C LEU A 592 9.82 -23.11 -41.38
N GLY A 593 9.96 -23.13 -42.71
CA GLY A 593 8.92 -22.66 -43.64
C GLY A 593 7.62 -23.47 -43.61
N GLU A 594 7.61 -24.69 -43.08
CA GLU A 594 6.43 -25.56 -42.99
C GLU A 594 5.60 -25.28 -41.71
N ILE A 595 6.20 -24.61 -40.72
CA ILE A 595 5.56 -24.33 -39.43
C ILE A 595 5.11 -22.88 -39.40
N LYS A 596 3.79 -22.65 -39.51
CA LYS A 596 3.21 -21.32 -39.30
C LYS A 596 3.21 -20.98 -37.81
N LEU A 597 4.13 -20.11 -37.39
CA LEU A 597 4.17 -19.54 -36.05
C LEU A 597 3.38 -18.22 -36.00
N PRO A 598 2.44 -18.04 -35.06
CA PRO A 598 1.64 -16.83 -34.96
C PRO A 598 2.44 -15.69 -34.31
N GLN A 599 2.78 -14.64 -35.06
CA GLN A 599 3.35 -13.38 -34.56
C GLN A 599 4.58 -13.54 -33.64
N VAL A 600 5.41 -14.57 -33.89
CA VAL A 600 6.64 -14.85 -33.14
C VAL A 600 7.80 -14.99 -34.12
N ASN A 601 8.93 -14.36 -33.79
CA ASN A 601 10.17 -14.45 -34.55
C ASN A 601 11.15 -15.42 -33.90
N ILE A 602 11.83 -16.25 -34.68
CA ILE A 602 12.93 -17.07 -34.19
C ILE A 602 14.24 -16.29 -34.34
N VAL A 603 14.80 -15.86 -33.23
CA VAL A 603 16.02 -15.03 -33.20
C VAL A 603 17.26 -15.87 -33.46
N SER A 604 17.35 -17.04 -32.83
CA SER A 604 18.42 -18.02 -33.08
C SER A 604 18.03 -19.43 -32.64
N VAL A 605 18.75 -20.43 -33.15
CA VAL A 605 18.69 -21.83 -32.72
C VAL A 605 20.03 -22.21 -32.12
N ARG A 606 20.01 -22.75 -30.90
CA ARG A 606 21.21 -23.30 -30.26
C ARG A 606 21.27 -24.80 -30.48
N ARG A 607 22.27 -25.26 -31.22
CA ARG A 607 22.57 -26.69 -31.45
C ARG A 607 24.02 -26.96 -31.05
N ASN A 608 24.27 -27.96 -30.20
CA ASN A 608 25.62 -28.33 -29.74
C ASN A 608 26.48 -27.15 -29.22
N LYS A 609 25.83 -26.19 -28.52
CA LYS A 609 26.44 -24.93 -27.99
C LYS A 609 26.76 -23.84 -29.03
N GLU A 610 26.48 -24.05 -30.31
CA GLU A 610 26.61 -23.01 -31.34
C GLU A 610 25.27 -22.30 -31.57
N HIS A 611 25.30 -20.97 -31.77
CA HIS A 611 24.14 -20.16 -32.11
C HIS A 611 24.06 -20.00 -33.64
N ILE A 612 23.00 -20.56 -34.22
CA ILE A 612 22.75 -20.54 -35.66
C ILE A 612 21.55 -19.62 -35.92
N LYS A 613 21.68 -18.69 -36.88
CA LYS A 613 20.54 -17.89 -37.34
C LYS A 613 19.76 -18.73 -38.38
N PRO A 614 18.52 -19.16 -38.09
CA PRO A 614 17.81 -20.10 -38.96
C PRO A 614 17.33 -19.42 -40.25
N THR A 615 17.51 -20.10 -41.38
CA THR A 615 16.91 -19.74 -42.68
C THR A 615 15.57 -20.47 -42.86
N PRO A 616 14.70 -20.07 -43.82
CA PRO A 616 13.41 -20.75 -44.06
C PRO A 616 13.54 -22.25 -44.40
N THR A 617 14.70 -22.67 -44.93
CA THR A 617 15.05 -24.06 -45.26
C THR A 617 15.67 -24.84 -44.09
N PHE A 618 15.82 -24.21 -42.92
CA PHE A 618 16.43 -24.83 -41.75
C PHE A 618 15.53 -25.93 -41.16
N THR A 619 16.09 -27.13 -40.99
CA THR A 619 15.40 -28.28 -40.40
C THR A 619 15.73 -28.43 -38.92
N PHE A 620 14.70 -28.54 -38.08
CA PHE A 620 14.86 -28.73 -36.65
C PHE A 620 15.23 -30.17 -36.29
N CYS A 621 16.13 -30.32 -35.32
CA CYS A 621 16.56 -31.60 -34.76
C CYS A 621 16.13 -31.71 -33.29
N ALA A 622 16.06 -32.95 -32.80
CA ALA A 622 15.88 -33.18 -31.38
C ALA A 622 17.03 -32.54 -30.58
N LYS A 623 16.71 -31.96 -29.42
CA LYS A 623 17.61 -31.24 -28.50
C LYS A 623 18.04 -29.84 -28.97
N ASP A 624 17.49 -29.34 -30.07
CA ASP A 624 17.62 -27.92 -30.41
C ASP A 624 16.92 -27.05 -29.36
N ILE A 625 17.51 -25.88 -29.07
CA ILE A 625 16.87 -24.84 -28.27
C ILE A 625 16.58 -23.64 -29.17
N LEU A 626 15.30 -23.36 -29.36
CA LEU A 626 14.81 -22.24 -30.14
C LEU A 626 14.72 -21.01 -29.25
N ILE A 627 15.32 -19.90 -29.66
CA ILE A 627 15.16 -18.61 -28.98
C ILE A 627 14.09 -17.84 -29.75
N LEU A 628 12.89 -17.80 -29.16
CA LEU A 628 11.71 -17.13 -29.70
C LEU A 628 11.60 -15.72 -29.15
N TYR A 629 11.09 -14.78 -29.94
CA TYR A 629 10.78 -13.40 -29.56
C TYR A 629 9.34 -13.06 -29.96
N GLY A 630 8.55 -12.57 -29.02
CA GLY A 630 7.18 -12.12 -29.24
C GLY A 630 6.37 -11.99 -27.96
N ALA A 631 5.09 -11.65 -28.08
CA ALA A 631 4.15 -11.51 -26.97
C ALA A 631 3.97 -12.79 -26.13
N PRO A 632 3.67 -12.73 -24.81
CA PRO A 632 3.59 -13.94 -23.96
C PRO A 632 2.53 -14.94 -24.44
N THR A 633 1.38 -14.44 -24.90
CA THR A 633 0.30 -15.26 -25.45
C THR A 633 0.68 -15.91 -26.78
N ALA A 634 1.39 -15.17 -27.64
CA ALA A 634 1.90 -15.66 -28.92
C ALA A 634 3.03 -16.68 -28.72
N LEU A 635 3.93 -16.45 -27.76
CA LEU A 635 5.00 -17.37 -27.36
C LEU A 635 4.45 -18.69 -26.83
N ASN A 636 3.41 -18.65 -25.99
CA ASN A 636 2.73 -19.86 -25.50
C ASN A 636 2.11 -20.67 -26.66
N GLN A 637 1.47 -19.98 -27.61
CA GLN A 637 0.90 -20.63 -28.80
C GLN A 637 1.98 -21.22 -29.70
N ALA A 638 3.07 -20.47 -29.92
CA ALA A 638 4.22 -20.91 -30.72
C ALA A 638 4.90 -22.12 -30.08
N GLU A 639 5.15 -22.11 -28.77
CA GLU A 639 5.72 -23.25 -28.04
C GLU A 639 4.82 -24.49 -28.15
N LYS A 640 3.51 -24.34 -27.91
CA LYS A 640 2.56 -25.45 -28.04
C LYS A 640 2.55 -26.03 -29.45
N ARG A 641 2.63 -25.18 -30.48
CA ARG A 641 2.68 -25.58 -31.89
C ARG A 641 3.99 -26.27 -32.27
N LEU A 642 5.10 -25.84 -31.68
CA LEU A 642 6.41 -26.47 -31.87
C LEU A 642 6.50 -27.85 -31.21
N LEU A 643 5.88 -28.01 -30.03
CA LEU A 643 5.91 -29.25 -29.27
C LEU A 643 4.85 -30.25 -29.72
N VAL A 644 3.61 -29.81 -29.96
CA VAL A 644 2.43 -30.68 -30.11
C VAL A 644 1.78 -30.57 -31.50
N GLY A 645 1.95 -29.45 -32.22
CA GLY A 645 1.38 -29.18 -33.55
C GLY A 645 0.19 -28.22 -33.57
#